data_AF-A0A938Z1B1-F1
#
_entry.id   AF-A0A938Z1B1-F1
#
_cell.length_a   1.000
_cell.length_b   1.000
_cell.length_c   1.000
_cell.angle_alpha   90.00
_cell.angle_beta   90.00
_cell.angle_gamma   90.00
#
_symmetry.space_group_name_H-M   'P 1'
#
loop_
_entity.id
_entity.type
_entity.pdbx_description
1 polymer ?
#
loop_
_entity_poly.entity_id
_entity_poly.type
_entity_poly.pdbx_seq_one_letter_code
_entity_poly.pdbx_strand_id
1 'polypeptide(L)'
;MSEENKKEQLSQAFYAQEAQHVLEEMQTDANGLTNDEAQKRLSEYGPNELEEGKKKSMVQKFFEQFKDLMIIVLLAAAIISAVVSHEVVDSIIILAVVIINAIMGVVQEAKAEQAIEALREMSTPNANVLRNGHTVTIKSDELVPGDIVLLEAGDVVPADLRLLEASSLKIEEAALTGESVPVEKELTVIEGTDVGIGDRVNMAYSNSNVTYGRGKGVVVNTGMGTEVGKIAGMLASAQETETPLKRNLNELGKFLTIAIIIIAVIMFFVGTIFNNTSWVDMLLTSISLAVAAIPEGLPAIVTIILALGTQVMAKRNAVIRKLPAVETLGATDIIASDKTGTLTLNQMTVEKLYVNDKQHAASEDIPLDNMALKVMNFANDTKFGEEGNLIGDPTETALVQFGMDQGFHVRDLVNQEPRVADLPFDSDRKLMSTIHQQEDGRYLVAVKGAPDVLLGRTSKVLLDGQELPMTNEEKEKILFNNTDMAKQALRVLGMAYKYVDQVPENLESEIVENDLVFAGLVGMIDPERAEAADAVRLAKEAGIRPIMITGDHRDTAEAIAGRLGIIKPGDDDAVLTGAELNKMSEEEFAQKVANYSVYARVSPEHKVRIVKAWQQEGKVVAMTGDGVNDAPSLKQADIGVGMGITGTEVSKGASDMVLADDNFATIVVAVEEGRKVFSNIQKAIQYLLAANLGEVLTLFLATLWGWDSLLP
;
A
#
# COMPACT_ATOMS: atom_id res chain seq x y z
N MET A 1 8.05 11.17 37.42
CA MET A 1 8.11 11.18 35.94
C MET A 1 7.59 9.82 35.48
N SER A 2 6.48 9.79 34.76
CA SER A 2 5.86 8.57 34.23
C SER A 2 6.81 7.85 33.27
N GLU A 3 6.65 6.53 33.11
CA GLU A 3 7.37 5.74 32.09
C GLU A 3 7.18 6.28 30.67
N GLU A 4 6.07 6.98 30.40
CA GLU A 4 5.82 7.69 29.13
C GLU A 4 6.91 8.71 28.76
N ASN A 5 7.47 9.44 29.74
CA ASN A 5 8.47 10.46 29.45
C ASN A 5 9.89 9.89 29.25
N LYS A 6 10.10 8.58 29.41
CA LYS A 6 11.40 7.92 29.17
C LYS A 6 11.52 7.26 27.80
N LYS A 7 10.41 7.14 27.05
CA LYS A 7 10.32 6.46 25.75
C LYS A 7 10.03 7.39 24.56
N GLU A 8 10.05 8.71 24.73
CA GLU A 8 10.00 9.62 23.58
C GLU A 8 11.38 9.69 22.94
N GLN A 9 11.65 8.76 22.02
CA GLN A 9 12.64 9.00 20.97
C GLN A 9 12.22 10.29 20.26
N LEU A 10 13.11 11.27 20.23
CA LEU A 10 12.84 12.62 19.74
C LEU A 10 12.32 12.53 18.29
N SER A 11 11.02 12.74 18.07
CA SER A 11 10.44 12.93 16.75
C SER A 11 10.83 14.32 16.22
N GLN A 12 12.13 14.50 16.01
CA GLN A 12 12.70 15.72 15.47
C GLN A 12 13.09 15.54 14.01
N ALA A 13 13.04 16.64 13.26
CA ALA A 13 13.49 16.70 11.88
C ALA A 13 15.02 16.71 11.81
N PHE A 14 15.69 15.60 12.14
CA PHE A 14 17.15 15.48 12.10
C PHE A 14 17.74 15.76 10.69
N TYR A 15 16.93 15.57 9.64
CA TYR A 15 17.27 15.94 8.27
C TYR A 15 17.42 17.46 8.07
N ALA A 16 16.76 18.27 8.90
CA ALA A 16 16.81 19.73 8.85
C ALA A 16 17.91 20.32 9.74
N GLN A 17 18.76 19.48 10.33
CA GLN A 17 19.85 19.90 11.20
C GLN A 17 21.22 19.59 10.58
N GLU A 18 22.22 20.39 10.95
CA GLU A 18 23.62 20.10 10.64
C GLU A 18 24.11 18.86 11.40
N ALA A 19 24.91 18.02 10.73
CA ALA A 19 25.44 16.78 11.29
C ALA A 19 26.14 16.95 12.65
N GLN A 20 26.86 18.07 12.83
CA GLN A 20 27.55 18.37 14.08
C GLN A 20 26.57 18.59 15.25
N HIS A 21 25.46 19.29 14.98
CA HIS A 21 24.44 19.53 16.00
C HIS A 21 23.70 18.24 16.36
N VAL A 22 23.45 17.36 15.39
CA VAL A 22 22.86 16.03 15.64
C VAL A 22 23.78 15.19 16.52
N LEU A 23 25.11 15.22 16.31
CA LEU A 23 26.06 14.52 17.18
C LEU A 23 26.02 15.04 18.64
N GLU A 24 25.95 16.36 18.80
CA GLU A 24 25.83 17.01 20.12
C GLU A 24 24.52 16.63 20.82
N GLU A 25 23.41 16.65 20.10
CA GLU A 25 22.09 16.28 20.60
C GLU A 25 22.03 14.79 21.00
N MET A 26 22.60 13.91 20.17
CA MET A 26 22.71 12.47 20.44
C MET A 26 23.80 12.12 21.46
N GLN A 27 24.49 13.14 22.00
CA GLN A 27 25.57 13.01 22.98
C GLN A 27 26.61 11.96 22.55
N THR A 28 27.05 12.03 21.31
CA THR A 28 28.00 11.09 20.70
C THR A 28 29.04 11.86 19.88
N ASP A 29 30.10 11.17 19.45
CA ASP A 29 31.15 11.74 18.62
C ASP A 29 31.36 10.92 17.33
N ALA A 30 32.16 11.45 16.41
CA ALA A 30 32.47 10.77 15.15
C ALA A 30 33.32 9.50 15.31
N ASN A 31 33.88 9.24 16.50
CA ASN A 31 34.62 8.02 16.87
C ASN A 31 33.72 6.96 17.52
N GLY A 32 32.45 7.29 17.75
CA GLY A 32 31.41 6.39 18.24
C GLY A 32 31.40 6.18 19.75
N LEU A 33 30.38 5.48 20.23
CA LEU A 33 30.13 5.29 21.66
C LEU A 33 31.14 4.36 22.32
N THR A 34 31.27 4.47 23.65
CA THR A 34 31.95 3.44 24.44
C THR A 34 31.02 2.24 24.66
N ASN A 35 31.58 1.06 24.92
CA ASN A 35 30.76 -0.13 25.20
C ASN A 35 29.86 0.05 26.42
N ASP A 36 30.37 0.71 27.47
CA ASP A 36 29.62 0.95 28.70
C ASP A 36 28.42 1.87 28.47
N GLU A 37 28.59 2.93 27.67
CA GLU A 37 27.50 3.86 27.32
C GLU A 37 26.49 3.19 26.41
N ALA A 38 26.93 2.40 25.43
CA ALA A 38 26.04 1.63 24.56
C ALA A 38 25.17 0.65 25.37
N GLN A 39 25.74 -0.07 26.33
CA GLN A 39 24.99 -1.01 27.17
C GLN A 39 24.02 -0.30 28.13
N LYS A 40 24.39 0.88 28.63
CA LYS A 40 23.51 1.74 29.42
C LYS A 40 22.32 2.23 28.60
N ARG A 41 22.56 2.72 27.38
CA ARG A 41 21.49 3.14 26.44
C ARG A 41 20.60 1.97 26.04
N LEU A 42 21.15 0.77 25.84
CA LEU A 42 20.36 -0.43 25.53
C LEU A 42 19.36 -0.75 26.64
N SER A 43 19.77 -0.53 27.90
CA SER A 43 18.89 -0.70 29.06
C SER A 43 17.82 0.40 29.20
N GLU A 44 18.06 1.57 28.60
CA GLU A 44 17.18 2.75 28.68
C GLU A 44 16.16 2.78 27.52
N TYR A 45 16.64 2.61 26.29
CA TYR A 45 15.84 2.65 25.06
C TYR A 45 15.26 1.29 24.66
N GLY A 46 15.83 0.18 25.16
CA GLY A 46 15.47 -1.17 24.74
C GLY A 46 16.19 -1.62 23.46
N PRO A 47 16.00 -2.88 23.05
CA PRO A 47 16.60 -3.41 21.82
C PRO A 47 16.02 -2.75 20.57
N ASN A 48 16.81 -2.70 19.51
CA ASN A 48 16.38 -2.24 18.19
C ASN A 48 15.57 -3.33 17.47
N GLU A 49 14.38 -3.58 18.01
CA GLU A 49 13.42 -4.56 17.52
C GLU A 49 12.01 -3.95 17.49
N LEU A 50 11.16 -4.49 16.62
CA LEU A 50 9.75 -4.10 16.55
C LEU A 50 8.97 -4.78 17.68
N GLU A 51 8.19 -4.02 18.46
CA GLU A 51 7.44 -4.56 19.59
C GLU A 51 6.34 -5.53 19.12
N GLU A 52 6.26 -6.72 19.74
CA GLU A 52 5.16 -7.65 19.53
C GLU A 52 3.88 -7.21 20.28
N GLY A 53 2.77 -7.13 19.56
CA GLY A 53 1.45 -7.01 20.19
C GLY A 53 1.16 -8.24 21.08
N LYS A 54 0.52 -8.02 22.24
CA LYS A 54 0.17 -9.11 23.17
C LYS A 54 -0.78 -10.10 22.50
N LYS A 55 -0.28 -11.30 22.16
CA LYS A 55 -1.10 -12.39 21.62
C LYS A 55 -2.02 -12.94 22.71
N LYS A 56 -3.29 -13.19 22.36
CA LYS A 56 -4.19 -13.94 23.23
C LYS A 56 -3.75 -15.39 23.27
N SER A 57 -3.63 -15.97 24.46
CA SER A 57 -3.30 -17.40 24.58
C SER A 57 -4.47 -18.27 24.11
N MET A 58 -4.20 -19.48 23.63
CA MET A 58 -5.24 -20.45 23.24
C MET A 58 -6.25 -20.70 24.38
N VAL A 59 -5.79 -20.66 25.63
CA VAL A 59 -6.65 -20.79 26.82
C VAL A 59 -7.55 -19.57 26.99
N GLN A 60 -7.02 -18.36 26.80
CA GLN A 60 -7.84 -17.13 26.84
C GLN A 60 -8.91 -17.14 25.76
N LYS A 61 -8.57 -17.53 24.53
CA LYS A 61 -9.51 -17.67 23.41
C LYS A 61 -10.62 -18.68 23.72
N PHE A 62 -10.26 -19.81 24.32
CA PHE A 62 -11.23 -20.80 24.77
C PHE A 62 -12.25 -20.22 25.76
N PHE A 63 -11.79 -19.50 26.80
CA PHE A 63 -12.69 -18.87 27.77
C PHE A 63 -13.51 -17.72 27.18
N GLU A 64 -13.03 -17.05 26.14
CA GLU A 64 -13.81 -16.01 25.45
C GLU A 64 -15.03 -16.57 24.72
N GLN A 65 -14.98 -17.82 24.24
CA GLN A 65 -16.16 -18.48 23.65
C GLN A 65 -17.35 -18.52 24.64
N PHE A 66 -17.08 -18.64 25.94
CA PHE A 66 -18.12 -18.68 26.98
C PHE A 66 -18.72 -17.30 27.33
N LYS A 67 -18.19 -16.20 26.77
CA LYS A 67 -18.79 -14.87 26.93
C LYS A 67 -19.96 -14.65 25.98
N ASP A 68 -20.16 -15.53 25.01
CA ASP A 68 -21.29 -15.46 24.10
C ASP A 68 -22.63 -15.65 24.83
N LEU A 69 -23.60 -14.78 24.55
CA LEU A 69 -24.88 -14.75 25.23
C LEU A 69 -25.66 -16.08 25.08
N MET A 70 -25.57 -16.73 23.91
CA MET A 70 -26.26 -18.00 23.66
C MET A 70 -25.63 -19.12 24.49
N ILE A 71 -24.29 -19.16 24.59
CA ILE A 71 -23.58 -20.14 25.42
C ILE A 71 -23.91 -19.94 26.91
N ILE A 72 -24.01 -18.69 27.37
CA ILE A 72 -24.42 -18.38 28.76
C ILE A 72 -25.83 -18.93 29.04
N VAL A 73 -26.77 -18.77 28.11
CA VAL A 73 -28.13 -19.31 28.25
C VAL A 73 -28.12 -20.85 28.28
N LEU A 74 -27.34 -21.50 27.42
CA LEU A 74 -27.18 -22.96 27.43
C LEU A 74 -26.55 -23.47 28.72
N LEU A 75 -25.56 -22.78 29.27
CA LEU A 75 -24.97 -23.11 30.56
C LEU A 75 -25.97 -22.97 31.70
N ALA A 76 -26.78 -21.90 31.70
CA ALA A 76 -27.84 -21.73 32.69
C ALA A 76 -28.90 -22.84 32.59
N ALA A 77 -29.29 -23.22 31.37
CA ALA A 77 -30.19 -24.35 31.10
C ALA A 77 -29.63 -25.68 31.62
N ALA A 78 -28.36 -25.98 31.36
CA ALA A 78 -27.69 -27.19 31.84
C ALA A 78 -27.62 -27.23 33.38
N ILE A 79 -27.34 -26.10 34.03
CA ILE A 79 -27.32 -26.02 35.50
C ILE A 79 -28.72 -26.25 36.08
N ILE A 80 -29.75 -25.63 35.50
CA ILE A 80 -31.14 -25.78 35.95
C ILE A 80 -31.60 -27.23 35.79
N SER A 81 -31.35 -27.86 34.64
CA SER A 81 -31.67 -29.27 34.38
C SER A 81 -30.98 -30.21 35.39
N ALA A 82 -29.69 -29.99 35.68
CA ALA A 82 -28.95 -30.84 36.60
C ALA A 82 -29.42 -30.70 38.07
N VAL A 83 -29.68 -29.47 38.51
CA VAL A 83 -29.95 -29.16 39.92
C VAL A 83 -31.42 -29.34 40.28
N VAL A 84 -32.33 -28.91 39.41
CA VAL A 84 -33.78 -28.90 39.69
C VAL A 84 -34.43 -30.23 39.33
N SER A 85 -33.96 -30.85 38.24
CA SER A 85 -34.63 -32.01 37.64
C SER A 85 -33.93 -33.33 37.91
N HIS A 86 -32.67 -33.29 38.36
CA HIS A 86 -31.80 -34.47 38.48
C HIS A 86 -31.62 -35.25 37.17
N GLU A 87 -31.90 -34.62 36.02
CA GLU A 87 -31.76 -35.20 34.68
C GLU A 87 -30.34 -34.99 34.17
N VAL A 88 -29.45 -35.87 34.64
CA VAL A 88 -28.02 -35.79 34.35
C VAL A 88 -27.72 -35.98 32.85
N VAL A 89 -28.59 -36.69 32.12
CA VAL A 89 -28.39 -37.00 30.69
C VAL A 89 -28.49 -35.74 29.83
N ASP A 90 -29.58 -34.97 29.94
CA ASP A 90 -29.81 -33.76 29.15
C ASP A 90 -28.77 -32.68 29.46
N SER A 91 -28.43 -32.54 30.73
CA SER A 91 -27.36 -31.65 31.18
C SER A 91 -25.99 -32.02 30.58
N ILE A 92 -25.67 -33.32 30.49
CA ILE A 92 -24.43 -33.79 29.85
C ILE A 92 -24.46 -33.51 28.34
N ILE A 93 -25.60 -33.71 27.68
CA ILE A 93 -25.75 -33.45 26.24
C ILE A 93 -25.53 -31.96 25.94
N ILE A 94 -26.20 -31.07 26.68
CA ILE A 94 -26.05 -29.61 26.51
C ILE A 94 -24.59 -29.20 26.76
N LEU A 95 -23.97 -29.71 27.83
CA LEU A 95 -22.56 -29.40 28.14
C LEU A 95 -21.60 -29.90 27.05
N ALA A 96 -21.85 -31.09 26.48
CA ALA A 96 -21.06 -31.63 25.39
C ALA A 96 -21.15 -30.76 24.14
N VAL A 97 -22.34 -30.28 23.77
CA VAL A 97 -22.55 -29.35 22.65
C VAL A 97 -21.79 -28.04 22.87
N VAL A 98 -21.90 -27.45 24.07
CA VAL A 98 -21.17 -26.22 24.42
C VAL A 98 -19.65 -26.40 24.30
N ILE A 99 -19.10 -27.51 24.81
CA ILE A 99 -17.67 -27.80 24.74
C ILE A 99 -17.21 -28.02 23.29
N ILE A 100 -17.96 -28.79 22.49
CA ILE A 100 -17.64 -29.03 21.09
C ILE A 100 -17.64 -27.70 20.31
N ASN A 101 -18.63 -26.83 20.55
CA ASN A 101 -18.71 -25.51 19.93
C ASN A 101 -17.52 -24.62 20.33
N ALA A 102 -17.15 -24.59 21.61
CA ALA A 102 -15.99 -23.83 22.07
C ALA A 102 -14.67 -24.34 21.46
N ILE A 103 -14.49 -25.67 21.36
CA ILE A 103 -13.32 -26.28 20.70
C ILE A 103 -13.29 -25.92 19.22
N MET A 104 -14.43 -26.06 18.52
CA MET A 104 -14.53 -25.70 17.11
C MET A 104 -14.21 -24.21 16.89
N GLY A 105 -14.70 -23.31 17.75
CA GLY A 105 -14.40 -21.89 17.68
C GLY A 105 -12.89 -21.60 17.80
N VAL A 106 -12.22 -22.18 18.80
CA VAL A 106 -10.77 -21.99 18.99
C VAL A 106 -9.95 -22.58 17.84
N VAL A 107 -10.33 -23.75 17.32
CA VAL A 107 -9.64 -24.38 16.19
C VAL A 107 -9.81 -23.56 14.90
N GLN A 108 -10.99 -23.00 14.67
CA GLN A 108 -11.25 -22.11 13.54
C GLN A 108 -10.42 -20.84 13.62
N GLU A 109 -10.28 -20.26 14.81
CA GLU A 109 -9.51 -19.04 15.06
C GLU A 109 -7.99 -19.27 14.93
N ALA A 110 -7.47 -20.38 15.48
CA ALA A 110 -6.04 -20.69 15.47
C ALA A 110 -5.49 -21.00 14.06
N LYS A 111 -6.31 -21.62 13.19
CA LYS A 111 -5.90 -21.87 11.79
C LYS A 111 -5.75 -20.59 10.99
N ALA A 112 -6.47 -19.52 11.34
CA ALA A 112 -6.37 -18.23 10.66
C ALA A 112 -5.06 -17.49 11.02
N GLU A 113 -4.56 -17.63 12.24
CA GLU A 113 -3.35 -16.94 12.71
C GLU A 113 -2.03 -17.59 12.24
N GLN A 114 -2.00 -18.93 12.10
CA GLN A 114 -0.78 -19.66 11.73
C GLN A 114 -0.20 -19.27 10.36
N ALA A 115 -1.04 -18.77 9.44
CA ALA A 115 -0.59 -18.32 8.12
C ALA A 115 0.16 -16.97 8.16
N ILE A 116 -0.01 -16.18 9.23
CA ILE A 116 0.64 -14.86 9.41
C ILE A 116 1.99 -15.01 10.14
N GLU A 117 2.12 -16.02 11.02
CA GLU A 117 3.34 -16.27 11.80
C GLU A 117 4.53 -16.71 10.92
N ALA A 118 4.26 -17.52 9.88
CA ALA A 118 5.30 -18.04 8.97
C ALA A 118 6.00 -16.95 8.14
N LEU A 119 5.44 -15.74 8.06
CA LEU A 119 6.03 -14.61 7.35
C LEU A 119 7.05 -13.82 8.20
N ARG A 120 7.06 -13.99 9.52
CA ARG A 120 7.80 -13.12 10.45
C ARG A 120 9.15 -13.66 10.89
N GLU A 121 9.47 -14.93 10.61
CA GLU A 121 10.76 -15.55 10.96
C GLU A 121 11.92 -15.17 10.02
N MET A 122 11.75 -14.19 9.12
CA MET A 122 12.79 -13.75 8.19
C MET A 122 13.43 -12.45 8.65
N SER A 123 14.72 -12.53 9.00
CA SER A 123 15.73 -11.47 9.13
C SER A 123 15.93 -10.79 10.50
N THR A 124 17.11 -11.03 11.09
CA THR A 124 17.82 -10.08 11.96
C THR A 124 19.25 -9.98 11.41
N PRO A 125 19.57 -8.96 10.59
CA PRO A 125 20.91 -8.80 10.03
C PRO A 125 21.92 -8.32 11.09
N ASN A 126 23.21 -8.50 10.81
CA ASN A 126 24.28 -7.91 11.63
C ASN A 126 24.55 -6.46 11.15
N ALA A 127 25.09 -5.62 12.04
CA ALA A 127 25.44 -4.24 11.76
C ALA A 127 26.91 -3.96 12.10
N ASN A 128 27.60 -3.19 11.26
CA ASN A 128 28.95 -2.72 11.51
C ASN A 128 28.91 -1.34 12.20
N VAL A 129 29.43 -1.26 13.42
CA VAL A 129 29.43 -0.02 14.21
C VAL A 129 30.83 0.39 14.64
N LEU A 130 31.02 1.67 14.89
CA LEU A 130 32.23 2.21 15.52
C LEU A 130 31.98 2.34 17.02
N ARG A 131 32.69 1.56 17.83
CA ARG A 131 32.64 1.64 19.31
C ARG A 131 34.05 1.65 19.88
N ASN A 132 34.32 2.53 20.84
CA ASN A 132 35.66 2.83 21.37
C ASN A 132 36.70 3.15 20.26
N GLY A 133 36.29 3.78 19.17
CA GLY A 133 37.16 4.09 18.03
C GLY A 133 37.58 2.90 17.16
N HIS A 134 36.97 1.72 17.34
CA HIS A 134 37.22 0.53 16.55
C HIS A 134 35.92 0.03 15.88
N THR A 135 36.05 -0.49 14.66
CA THR A 135 34.92 -1.12 13.95
C THR A 135 34.65 -2.50 14.56
N VAL A 136 33.41 -2.72 14.98
CA VAL A 136 32.93 -3.98 15.55
C VAL A 136 31.61 -4.36 14.88
N THR A 137 31.46 -5.62 14.52
CA THR A 137 30.19 -6.16 14.04
C THR A 137 29.36 -6.63 15.23
N ILE A 138 28.16 -6.06 15.38
CA ILE A 138 27.17 -6.44 16.41
C ILE A 138 25.90 -6.93 15.73
N LYS A 139 25.01 -7.54 16.49
CA LYS A 139 23.66 -7.82 16.00
C LYS A 139 22.85 -6.53 15.92
N SER A 140 21.90 -6.46 14.99
CA SER A 140 21.10 -5.24 14.81
C SER A 140 20.23 -4.91 16.02
N ASP A 141 19.81 -5.89 16.82
CA ASP A 141 19.01 -5.74 18.04
C ASP A 141 19.76 -5.01 19.18
N GLU A 142 21.10 -5.03 19.16
CA GLU A 142 21.98 -4.37 20.13
C GLU A 142 22.34 -2.91 19.76
N LEU A 143 21.81 -2.38 18.64
CA LEU A 143 21.99 -0.97 18.24
C LEU A 143 21.22 -0.02 19.15
N VAL A 144 21.84 1.11 19.47
CA VAL A 144 21.22 2.16 20.29
C VAL A 144 21.34 3.54 19.65
N PRO A 145 20.45 4.49 20.00
CA PRO A 145 20.58 5.88 19.58
C PRO A 145 21.97 6.45 19.91
N GLY A 146 22.62 7.06 18.92
CA GLY A 146 23.95 7.63 19.00
C GLY A 146 25.10 6.70 18.60
N ASP A 147 24.84 5.42 18.32
CA ASP A 147 25.83 4.55 17.67
C ASP A 147 26.21 5.13 16.29
N ILE A 148 27.46 4.92 15.89
CA ILE A 148 27.93 5.29 14.56
C ILE A 148 28.00 4.03 13.71
N VAL A 149 27.15 3.96 12.68
CA VAL A 149 27.04 2.83 11.76
C VAL A 149 27.86 3.10 10.51
N LEU A 150 28.56 2.07 10.04
CA LEU A 150 29.27 2.04 8.78
C LEU A 150 28.44 1.24 7.78
N LEU A 151 28.20 1.82 6.61
CA LEU A 151 27.42 1.23 5.53
C LEU A 151 28.32 0.99 4.33
N GLU A 152 28.25 -0.21 3.76
CA GLU A 152 28.87 -0.56 2.48
C GLU A 152 27.84 -1.19 1.53
N ALA A 153 28.15 -1.19 0.24
CA ALA A 153 27.30 -1.83 -0.77
C ALA A 153 27.04 -3.31 -0.42
N GLY A 154 25.75 -3.69 -0.40
CA GLY A 154 25.27 -5.01 0.02
C GLY A 154 24.75 -5.06 1.46
N ASP A 155 24.99 -4.04 2.28
CA ASP A 155 24.44 -3.97 3.63
C ASP A 155 22.96 -3.59 3.63
N VAL A 156 22.23 -4.08 4.64
CA VAL A 156 20.90 -3.58 4.99
C VAL A 156 21.07 -2.52 6.06
N VAL A 157 20.47 -1.35 5.87
CA VAL A 157 20.50 -0.26 6.85
C VAL A 157 19.78 -0.73 8.13
N PRO A 158 20.44 -0.78 9.29
CA PRO A 158 19.91 -1.53 10.44
C PRO A 158 19.02 -0.70 11.39
N ALA A 159 19.02 0.63 11.25
CA ALA A 159 18.26 1.60 12.03
C ALA A 159 18.17 2.91 11.23
N ASP A 160 17.38 3.89 11.67
CA ASP A 160 17.35 5.18 10.97
C ASP A 160 18.59 6.01 11.34
N LEU A 161 19.29 6.50 10.32
CA LEU A 161 20.57 7.18 10.44
C LEU A 161 20.52 8.59 9.86
N ARG A 162 21.17 9.54 10.53
CA ARG A 162 21.60 10.79 9.92
C ARG A 162 23.01 10.60 9.35
N LEU A 163 23.18 10.80 8.05
CA LEU A 163 24.46 10.60 7.37
C LEU A 163 25.48 11.68 7.76
N LEU A 164 26.70 11.23 8.09
CA LEU A 164 27.86 12.06 8.42
C LEU A 164 28.87 12.07 7.26
N GLU A 165 29.01 10.94 6.57
CA GLU A 165 29.84 10.78 5.38
C GLU A 165 29.07 9.97 4.33
N ALA A 166 29.17 10.37 3.07
CA ALA A 166 28.62 9.65 1.94
C ALA A 166 29.63 9.71 0.78
N SER A 167 30.04 8.55 0.27
CA SER A 167 30.93 8.44 -0.90
C SER A 167 30.21 7.65 -1.97
N SER A 168 29.59 8.36 -2.92
CA SER A 168 28.74 7.78 -3.97
C SER A 168 27.69 6.81 -3.41
N LEU A 169 27.17 7.09 -2.22
CA LEU A 169 26.25 6.20 -1.51
C LEU A 169 24.89 6.23 -2.21
N LYS A 170 24.41 5.06 -2.61
CA LYS A 170 23.06 4.88 -3.16
C LYS A 170 22.32 3.83 -2.34
N ILE A 171 21.10 4.16 -1.93
CA ILE A 171 20.26 3.29 -1.10
C ILE A 171 18.92 3.08 -1.81
N GLU A 172 18.52 1.83 -1.93
CA GLU A 172 17.20 1.44 -2.43
C GLU A 172 16.19 1.51 -1.28
N GLU A 173 15.31 2.50 -1.35
CA GLU A 173 14.31 2.81 -0.32
C GLU A 173 12.89 2.45 -0.79
N ALA A 174 12.78 1.62 -1.82
CA ALA A 174 11.53 1.21 -2.47
C ALA A 174 10.48 0.68 -1.49
N ALA A 175 10.93 0.02 -0.42
CA ALA A 175 10.04 -0.41 0.65
C ALA A 175 9.25 0.77 1.23
N LEU A 176 9.93 1.85 1.63
CA LEU A 176 9.32 2.99 2.33
C LEU A 176 8.69 4.02 1.39
N THR A 177 9.30 4.25 0.22
CA THR A 177 8.87 5.31 -0.69
C THR A 177 7.99 4.80 -1.83
N GLY A 178 8.09 3.51 -2.17
CA GLY A 178 7.48 2.93 -3.37
C GLY A 178 8.30 3.16 -4.65
N GLU A 179 9.39 3.92 -4.58
CA GLU A 179 10.23 4.23 -5.75
C GLU A 179 11.37 3.22 -5.91
N SER A 180 11.42 2.53 -7.05
CA SER A 180 12.39 1.46 -7.30
C SER A 180 13.80 1.96 -7.66
N VAL A 181 13.97 3.26 -7.95
CA VAL A 181 15.27 3.84 -8.30
C VAL A 181 16.05 4.12 -7.01
N PRO A 182 17.29 3.60 -6.86
CA PRO A 182 18.11 3.90 -5.69
C PRO A 182 18.39 5.40 -5.55
N VAL A 183 18.13 5.93 -4.37
CA VAL A 183 18.31 7.35 -4.05
C VAL A 183 19.78 7.61 -3.77
N GLU A 184 20.35 8.61 -4.46
CA GLU A 184 21.69 9.09 -4.18
C GLU A 184 21.69 9.96 -2.92
N LYS A 185 22.60 9.64 -1.99
CA LYS A 185 22.63 10.25 -0.67
C LYS A 185 23.63 11.40 -0.60
N GLU A 186 23.18 12.52 -0.05
CA GLU A 186 23.93 13.75 0.10
C GLU A 186 23.99 14.20 1.56
N LEU A 187 24.93 15.08 1.90
CA LEU A 187 25.07 15.57 3.29
C LEU A 187 24.38 16.92 3.52
N THR A 188 23.79 17.50 2.48
CA THR A 188 23.13 18.81 2.48
C THR A 188 22.02 18.86 3.55
N VAL A 189 21.93 19.99 4.25
CA VAL A 189 20.83 20.23 5.20
C VAL A 189 19.60 20.62 4.41
N ILE A 190 18.48 19.99 4.72
CA ILE A 190 17.24 20.15 3.96
C ILE A 190 16.32 21.11 4.72
N GLU A 191 15.91 22.19 4.06
CA GLU A 191 15.03 23.20 4.65
C GLU A 191 13.56 22.77 4.62
N GLY A 192 12.83 23.11 5.68
CA GLY A 192 11.40 22.80 5.84
C GLY A 192 11.16 21.65 6.81
N THR A 193 9.97 21.62 7.41
CA THR A 193 9.57 20.59 8.40
C THR A 193 8.63 19.53 7.84
N ASP A 194 8.20 19.67 6.57
CA ASP A 194 7.18 18.83 5.93
C ASP A 194 7.72 18.24 4.62
N VAL A 195 8.95 17.71 4.70
CA VAL A 195 9.65 17.07 3.58
C VAL A 195 9.30 15.57 3.56
N GLY A 196 8.94 15.03 2.40
CA GLY A 196 8.61 13.62 2.22
C GLY A 196 9.80 12.70 2.54
N ILE A 197 9.54 11.43 2.90
CA ILE A 197 10.61 10.49 3.30
C ILE A 197 11.64 10.30 2.17
N GLY A 198 11.19 10.16 0.92
CA GLY A 198 12.08 9.99 -0.24
C GLY A 198 12.93 11.22 -0.57
N ASP A 199 12.47 12.42 -0.22
CA ASP A 199 13.21 13.66 -0.47
C ASP A 199 14.31 13.93 0.57
N ARG A 200 14.34 13.16 1.67
CA ARG A 200 15.32 13.32 2.76
C ARG A 200 16.64 12.62 2.43
N VAL A 201 17.33 13.10 1.39
CA VAL A 201 18.58 12.52 0.83
C VAL A 201 19.73 12.41 1.82
N ASN A 202 19.65 13.08 2.98
CA ASN A 202 20.67 13.11 4.01
C ASN A 202 20.43 12.14 5.18
N MET A 203 19.39 11.32 5.05
CA MET A 203 19.01 10.25 5.95
C MET A 203 19.18 8.88 5.26
N ALA A 204 19.38 7.83 6.06
CA ALA A 204 19.26 6.44 5.63
C ALA A 204 18.28 5.72 6.55
N TYR A 205 17.36 4.94 5.98
CA TYR A 205 16.24 4.36 6.73
C TYR A 205 16.40 2.88 6.99
N SER A 206 15.95 2.44 8.18
CA SER A 206 15.96 1.02 8.57
C SER A 206 15.33 0.13 7.50
N ASN A 207 15.90 -1.05 7.30
CA ASN A 207 15.46 -2.07 6.33
C ASN A 207 15.53 -1.67 4.85
N SER A 208 16.30 -0.62 4.52
CA SER A 208 16.63 -0.24 3.13
C SER A 208 17.95 -0.89 2.70
N ASN A 209 18.11 -1.21 1.41
CA ASN A 209 19.29 -1.89 0.90
C ASN A 209 20.32 -0.90 0.35
N VAL A 210 21.57 -0.98 0.78
CA VAL A 210 22.66 -0.19 0.21
C VAL A 210 23.08 -0.82 -1.11
N THR A 211 22.81 -0.17 -2.23
CA THR A 211 23.08 -0.72 -3.56
C THR A 211 24.47 -0.37 -4.06
N TYR A 212 25.00 0.79 -3.65
CA TYR A 212 26.30 1.26 -4.11
C TYR A 212 26.97 2.21 -3.11
N GLY A 213 28.29 2.30 -3.18
CA GLY A 213 29.09 3.25 -2.40
C GLY A 213 29.28 2.84 -0.95
N ARG A 214 29.70 3.82 -0.14
CA ARG A 214 29.91 3.66 1.30
C ARG A 214 29.46 4.91 2.04
N GLY A 215 29.00 4.71 3.27
CA GLY A 215 28.47 5.76 4.12
C GLY A 215 28.82 5.56 5.58
N LYS A 216 28.73 6.65 6.34
CA LYS A 216 28.82 6.64 7.79
C LYS A 216 27.68 7.49 8.33
N GLY A 217 26.93 6.98 9.30
CA GLY A 217 25.78 7.68 9.87
C GLY A 217 25.66 7.47 11.37
N VAL A 218 25.07 8.45 12.05
CA VAL A 218 24.69 8.33 13.47
C VAL A 218 23.27 7.81 13.56
N VAL A 219 23.05 6.80 14.42
CA VAL A 219 21.72 6.26 14.71
C VAL A 219 20.89 7.31 15.42
N VAL A 220 19.78 7.73 14.82
CA VAL A 220 18.85 8.69 15.43
C VAL A 220 17.64 7.99 16.05
N ASN A 221 17.10 6.96 15.39
CA ASN A 221 15.96 6.19 15.88
C ASN A 221 16.22 4.69 15.79
N THR A 222 15.64 3.93 16.72
CA THR A 222 15.74 2.46 16.81
C THR A 222 14.38 1.85 17.11
N GLY A 223 14.17 0.58 16.73
CA GLY A 223 12.95 -0.17 16.99
C GLY A 223 11.69 0.56 16.52
N MET A 224 10.72 0.72 17.43
CA MET A 224 9.43 1.37 17.15
C MET A 224 9.51 2.86 16.80
N GLY A 225 10.62 3.56 17.08
CA GLY A 225 10.76 4.98 16.71
C GLY A 225 11.31 5.22 15.30
N THR A 226 11.79 4.17 14.62
CA THR A 226 12.18 4.27 13.19
C THR A 226 10.97 4.53 12.30
N GLU A 227 11.17 5.00 11.06
CA GLU A 227 10.07 5.14 10.08
C GLU A 227 9.37 3.79 9.82
N VAL A 228 10.12 2.69 9.73
CA VAL A 228 9.56 1.32 9.68
C VAL A 228 8.82 0.97 10.97
N GLY A 229 9.35 1.38 12.12
CA GLY A 229 8.73 1.20 13.44
C GLY A 229 7.40 1.93 13.58
N LYS A 230 7.29 3.15 13.06
CA LYS A 230 6.04 3.91 12.99
C LYS A 230 5.01 3.18 12.14
N ILE A 231 5.40 2.67 10.96
CA ILE A 231 4.54 1.83 10.10
C ILE A 231 4.09 0.59 10.86
N ALA A 232 4.99 -0.12 11.55
CA ALA A 232 4.66 -1.29 12.36
C ALA A 232 3.70 -0.95 13.52
N GLY A 233 3.88 0.22 14.16
CA GLY A 233 2.99 0.74 15.20
C GLY A 233 1.60 1.07 14.67
N MET A 234 1.49 1.67 13.48
CA MET A 234 0.21 1.88 12.80
C MET A 234 -0.47 0.55 12.47
N LEU A 235 0.26 -0.43 11.98
CA LEU A 235 -0.25 -1.78 11.71
C LEU A 235 -0.76 -2.49 12.99
N ALA A 236 -0.05 -2.33 14.11
CA ALA A 236 -0.42 -2.93 15.39
C ALA A 236 -1.58 -2.21 16.09
N SER A 237 -1.70 -0.89 15.88
CA SER A 237 -2.76 -0.05 16.46
C SER A 237 -4.05 -0.02 15.62
N ALA A 238 -3.97 -0.43 14.34
CA ALA A 238 -5.14 -0.63 13.51
C ALA A 238 -6.08 -1.64 14.17
N GLN A 239 -7.24 -1.15 14.63
CA GLN A 239 -8.25 -1.97 15.27
C GLN A 239 -8.92 -2.86 14.22
N GLU A 240 -9.06 -4.16 14.52
CA GLU A 240 -9.91 -5.02 13.70
C GLU A 240 -11.37 -4.58 13.85
N THR A 241 -11.91 -3.97 12.80
CA THR A 241 -13.33 -3.62 12.70
C THR A 241 -14.17 -4.89 12.57
N GLU A 242 -15.31 -4.94 13.27
CA GLU A 242 -16.26 -6.04 13.05
C GLU A 242 -16.84 -5.96 11.64
N THR A 243 -16.76 -7.06 10.89
CA THR A 243 -17.36 -7.16 9.55
C THR A 243 -18.88 -6.94 9.59
N PRO A 244 -19.48 -6.37 8.52
CA PRO A 244 -20.92 -6.10 8.50
C PRO A 244 -21.81 -7.33 8.80
N LEU A 245 -21.49 -8.53 8.30
CA LEU A 245 -22.25 -9.75 8.58
C LEU A 245 -22.11 -10.15 10.04
N LYS A 246 -20.91 -10.09 10.61
CA LYS A 246 -20.70 -10.39 12.03
C LYS A 246 -21.59 -9.49 12.90
N ARG A 247 -21.64 -8.19 12.60
CA ARG A 247 -22.54 -7.26 13.28
C ARG A 247 -24.01 -7.64 13.12
N ASN A 248 -24.45 -7.92 11.89
CA ASN A 248 -25.82 -8.35 11.60
C ASN A 248 -26.19 -9.69 12.27
N LEU A 249 -25.27 -10.65 12.31
CA LEU A 249 -25.43 -11.94 12.98
C LEU A 249 -25.51 -11.77 14.50
N ASN A 250 -24.71 -10.86 15.09
CA ASN A 250 -24.79 -10.53 16.51
C ASN A 250 -26.14 -9.88 16.86
N GLU A 251 -26.62 -8.95 16.02
CA GLU A 251 -27.94 -8.32 16.21
C GLU A 251 -29.08 -9.34 16.05
N LEU A 252 -29.02 -10.20 15.04
CA LEU A 252 -29.96 -11.31 14.84
C LEU A 252 -29.94 -12.27 16.04
N GLY A 253 -28.75 -12.65 16.52
CA GLY A 253 -28.58 -13.54 17.68
C GLY A 253 -29.18 -12.95 18.95
N LYS A 254 -28.97 -11.65 19.20
CA LYS A 254 -29.60 -10.93 20.32
C LYS A 254 -31.14 -10.95 20.21
N PHE A 255 -31.67 -10.63 19.03
CA PHE A 255 -33.11 -10.65 18.78
C PHE A 255 -33.72 -12.04 19.01
N LEU A 256 -33.11 -13.08 18.44
CA LEU A 256 -33.57 -14.47 18.61
C LEU A 256 -33.49 -14.90 20.07
N THR A 257 -32.39 -14.61 20.77
CA THR A 257 -32.24 -14.96 22.19
C THR A 257 -33.36 -14.35 23.03
N ILE A 258 -33.67 -13.06 22.83
CA ILE A 258 -34.77 -12.39 23.54
C ILE A 258 -36.12 -13.03 23.19
N ALA A 259 -36.38 -13.30 21.91
CA ALA A 259 -37.62 -13.94 21.46
C ALA A 259 -37.81 -15.33 22.07
N ILE A 260 -36.75 -16.16 22.06
CA ILE A 260 -36.74 -17.51 22.63
C ILE A 260 -37.04 -17.47 24.14
N ILE A 261 -36.40 -16.57 24.89
CA ILE A 261 -36.67 -16.42 26.33
C ILE A 261 -38.12 -16.02 26.58
N ILE A 262 -38.68 -15.07 25.81
CA ILE A 262 -40.08 -14.67 25.93
C ILE A 262 -41.01 -15.86 25.68
N ILE A 263 -40.77 -16.63 24.62
CA ILE A 263 -41.58 -17.81 24.28
C ILE A 263 -41.48 -18.87 25.39
N ALA A 264 -40.28 -19.15 25.89
CA ALA A 264 -40.05 -20.10 26.98
C ALA A 264 -40.78 -19.69 28.27
N VAL A 265 -40.73 -18.40 28.64
CA VAL A 265 -41.46 -17.88 29.81
C VAL A 265 -42.98 -18.00 29.61
N ILE A 266 -43.50 -17.65 28.44
CA ILE A 266 -44.93 -17.79 28.13
C ILE A 266 -45.34 -19.26 28.21
N MET A 267 -44.58 -20.17 27.61
CA MET A 267 -44.87 -21.60 27.67
C MET A 267 -44.88 -22.15 29.08
N PHE A 268 -43.89 -21.76 29.90
CA PHE A 268 -43.82 -22.16 31.29
C PHE A 268 -45.11 -21.82 32.04
N PHE A 269 -45.58 -20.57 31.94
CA PHE A 269 -46.83 -20.15 32.59
C PHE A 269 -48.06 -20.83 31.99
N VAL A 270 -48.12 -20.96 30.67
CA VAL A 270 -49.25 -21.61 29.99
C VAL A 270 -49.36 -23.08 30.43
N GLY A 271 -48.29 -23.86 30.31
CA GLY A 271 -48.37 -25.29 30.62
C GLY A 271 -48.47 -25.60 32.12
N THR A 272 -48.00 -24.73 33.00
CA THR A 272 -48.20 -24.91 34.45
C THR A 272 -49.62 -24.55 34.89
N ILE A 273 -50.18 -23.45 34.37
CA ILE A 273 -51.49 -22.94 34.81
C ILE A 273 -52.64 -23.66 34.08
N PHE A 274 -52.52 -23.90 32.77
CA PHE A 274 -53.61 -24.41 31.95
C PHE A 274 -53.59 -25.94 31.79
N ASN A 275 -52.42 -26.58 31.76
CA ASN A 275 -52.31 -28.04 31.56
C ASN A 275 -52.13 -28.83 32.87
N ASN A 276 -52.08 -28.16 34.04
CA ASN A 276 -51.83 -28.77 35.36
C ASN A 276 -50.54 -29.62 35.45
N THR A 277 -49.57 -29.36 34.57
CA THR A 277 -48.29 -30.04 34.55
C THR A 277 -47.40 -29.54 35.70
N SER A 278 -46.49 -30.38 36.20
CA SER A 278 -45.53 -29.97 37.23
C SER A 278 -44.73 -28.75 36.77
N TRP A 279 -44.47 -27.82 37.68
CA TRP A 279 -43.63 -26.66 37.38
C TRP A 279 -42.21 -27.08 37.01
N VAL A 280 -41.73 -28.23 37.48
CA VAL A 280 -40.42 -28.77 37.09
C VAL A 280 -40.46 -29.25 35.63
N ASP A 281 -41.45 -30.07 35.27
CA ASP A 281 -41.60 -30.63 33.92
C ASP A 281 -41.81 -29.54 32.87
N MET A 282 -42.55 -28.48 33.20
CA MET A 282 -42.74 -27.34 32.31
C MET A 282 -41.52 -26.44 32.20
N LEU A 283 -40.73 -26.33 33.26
CA LEU A 283 -39.45 -25.61 33.20
C LEU A 283 -38.50 -26.34 32.25
N LEU A 284 -38.42 -27.67 32.36
CA LEU A 284 -37.65 -28.52 31.47
C LEU A 284 -38.11 -28.40 30.02
N THR A 285 -39.40 -28.56 29.76
CA THR A 285 -39.99 -28.44 28.42
C THR A 285 -39.69 -27.08 27.79
N SER A 286 -39.78 -26.00 28.59
CA SER A 286 -39.50 -24.64 28.12
C SER A 286 -38.02 -24.42 27.83
N ILE A 287 -37.12 -25.05 28.61
CA ILE A 287 -35.67 -25.02 28.38
C ILE A 287 -35.31 -25.85 27.14
N SER A 288 -35.81 -27.07 26.99
CA SER A 288 -35.55 -27.93 25.84
C SER A 288 -36.03 -27.29 24.54
N LEU A 289 -37.19 -26.61 24.56
CA LEU A 289 -37.63 -25.78 23.45
C LEU A 289 -36.64 -24.65 23.14
N ALA A 290 -36.20 -23.94 24.19
CA ALA A 290 -35.28 -22.82 24.03
C ALA A 290 -33.96 -23.26 23.41
N VAL A 291 -33.44 -24.44 23.79
CA VAL A 291 -32.26 -25.06 23.19
C VAL A 291 -32.53 -25.43 21.72
N ALA A 292 -33.63 -26.10 21.42
CA ALA A 292 -33.99 -26.50 20.06
C ALA A 292 -34.15 -25.31 19.09
N ALA A 293 -34.58 -24.15 19.60
CA ALA A 293 -34.76 -22.94 18.81
C ALA A 293 -33.45 -22.27 18.36
N ILE A 294 -32.32 -22.61 18.98
CA ILE A 294 -31.02 -21.96 18.70
C ILE A 294 -30.48 -22.45 17.34
N PRO A 295 -30.13 -21.55 16.41
CA PRO A 295 -29.65 -21.93 15.08
C PRO A 295 -28.15 -22.30 15.12
N GLU A 296 -27.83 -23.44 15.73
CA GLU A 296 -26.45 -23.92 15.93
C GLU A 296 -25.70 -24.16 14.61
N GLY A 297 -26.41 -24.48 13.53
CA GLY A 297 -25.82 -24.68 12.20
C GLY A 297 -25.41 -23.40 11.46
N LEU A 298 -25.81 -22.23 11.97
CA LEU A 298 -25.61 -20.94 11.29
C LEU A 298 -24.13 -20.60 11.04
N PRO A 299 -23.21 -20.69 12.03
CA PRO A 299 -21.80 -20.37 11.81
C PRO A 299 -21.13 -21.33 10.81
N ALA A 300 -21.51 -22.61 10.84
CA ALA A 300 -20.96 -23.62 9.94
C ALA A 300 -21.38 -23.38 8.48
N ILE A 301 -22.67 -23.12 8.24
CA ILE A 301 -23.17 -22.84 6.88
C ILE A 301 -22.58 -21.55 6.32
N VAL A 302 -22.50 -20.49 7.13
CA VAL A 302 -21.85 -19.23 6.72
C VAL A 302 -20.40 -19.49 6.29
N THR A 303 -19.65 -20.25 7.08
CA THR A 303 -18.25 -20.59 6.77
C THR A 303 -18.12 -21.37 5.46
N ILE A 304 -19.01 -22.35 5.22
CA ILE A 304 -19.03 -23.14 3.98
C ILE A 304 -19.34 -22.25 2.76
N ILE A 305 -20.34 -21.36 2.87
CA ILE A 305 -20.72 -20.47 1.78
C ILE A 305 -19.58 -19.48 1.46
N LEU A 306 -18.93 -18.91 2.50
CA LEU A 306 -17.76 -18.06 2.33
C LEU A 306 -16.60 -18.81 1.65
N ALA A 307 -16.31 -20.04 2.08
CA ALA A 307 -15.26 -20.87 1.50
C ALA A 307 -15.53 -21.28 0.03
N LEU A 308 -16.79 -21.50 -0.34
CA LEU A 308 -17.15 -21.72 -1.74
C LEU A 308 -17.00 -20.41 -2.55
N GLY A 309 -17.35 -19.27 -1.96
CA GLY A 309 -17.13 -17.94 -2.55
C GLY A 309 -15.67 -17.66 -2.84
N THR A 310 -14.77 -17.93 -1.88
CA THR A 310 -13.32 -17.73 -2.07
C THR A 310 -12.76 -18.59 -3.20
N GLN A 311 -13.25 -19.82 -3.37
CA GLN A 311 -12.84 -20.68 -4.48
C GLN A 311 -13.24 -20.12 -5.85
N VAL A 312 -14.39 -19.47 -5.96
CA VAL A 312 -14.84 -18.82 -7.21
C VAL A 312 -14.01 -17.58 -7.50
N MET A 313 -13.77 -16.74 -6.47
CA MET A 313 -12.92 -15.56 -6.57
C MET A 313 -11.49 -15.90 -6.97
N ALA A 314 -10.90 -16.93 -6.37
CA ALA A 314 -9.53 -17.36 -6.68
C ALA A 314 -9.37 -17.82 -8.14
N LYS A 315 -10.40 -18.42 -8.75
CA LYS A 315 -10.42 -18.77 -10.18
C LYS A 315 -10.49 -17.55 -11.10
N ARG A 316 -10.84 -16.39 -10.57
CA ARG A 316 -10.88 -15.10 -11.24
C ARG A 316 -9.78 -14.17 -10.71
N ASN A 317 -8.62 -14.73 -10.34
CA ASN A 317 -7.43 -14.01 -9.89
C ASN A 317 -7.58 -13.21 -8.56
N ALA A 318 -8.70 -13.30 -7.86
CA ALA A 318 -8.90 -12.67 -6.55
C ALA A 318 -8.65 -13.69 -5.42
N VAL A 319 -7.45 -13.68 -4.84
CA VAL A 319 -7.04 -14.62 -3.78
C VAL A 319 -7.39 -14.05 -2.41
N ILE A 320 -8.40 -14.62 -1.77
CA ILE A 320 -8.84 -14.20 -0.43
C ILE A 320 -7.96 -14.84 0.65
N ARG A 321 -7.33 -14.02 1.50
CA ARG A 321 -6.55 -14.47 2.66
C ARG A 321 -7.41 -14.64 3.90
N LYS A 322 -8.38 -13.74 4.11
CA LYS A 322 -9.30 -13.80 5.26
C LYS A 322 -10.73 -14.02 4.79
N LEU A 323 -11.36 -15.12 5.21
CA LEU A 323 -12.73 -15.47 4.80
C LEU A 323 -13.77 -14.35 5.01
N PRO A 324 -13.76 -13.59 6.13
CA PRO A 324 -14.71 -12.50 6.31
C PRO A 324 -14.61 -11.40 5.24
N ALA A 325 -13.46 -11.23 4.58
CA ALA A 325 -13.25 -10.20 3.57
C ALA A 325 -14.14 -10.39 2.33
N VAL A 326 -14.54 -11.63 2.01
CA VAL A 326 -15.48 -11.94 0.91
C VAL A 326 -16.78 -11.15 1.05
N GLU A 327 -17.26 -11.06 2.28
CA GLU A 327 -18.55 -10.45 2.57
C GLU A 327 -18.43 -8.93 2.65
N THR A 328 -17.40 -8.41 3.31
CA THR A 328 -17.10 -6.98 3.31
C THR A 328 -16.97 -6.47 1.87
N LEU A 329 -16.42 -7.25 0.95
CA LEU A 329 -16.24 -6.88 -0.46
C LEU A 329 -17.57 -6.70 -1.19
N GLY A 330 -18.58 -7.49 -0.83
CA GLY A 330 -19.93 -7.31 -1.34
C GLY A 330 -20.59 -5.99 -0.88
N ALA A 331 -20.17 -5.49 0.28
CA ALA A 331 -20.70 -4.29 0.92
C ALA A 331 -19.85 -3.02 0.65
N THR A 332 -18.80 -3.10 -0.17
CA THR A 332 -17.92 -1.97 -0.45
C THR A 332 -18.67 -0.77 -1.05
N ASP A 333 -18.44 0.40 -0.47
CA ASP A 333 -18.97 1.70 -0.94
C ASP A 333 -17.88 2.52 -1.64
N ILE A 334 -16.64 2.46 -1.14
CA ILE A 334 -15.49 3.24 -1.61
C ILE A 334 -14.39 2.28 -2.04
N ILE A 335 -13.82 2.49 -3.23
CA ILE A 335 -12.57 1.84 -3.62
C ILE A 335 -11.49 2.91 -3.68
N ALA A 336 -10.59 2.88 -2.71
CA ALA A 336 -9.39 3.69 -2.65
C ALA A 336 -8.27 2.98 -3.38
N SER A 337 -7.85 3.51 -4.52
CA SER A 337 -6.82 2.90 -5.34
C SER A 337 -5.53 3.71 -5.30
N ASP A 338 -4.40 3.04 -5.11
CA ASP A 338 -3.13 3.61 -5.56
C ASP A 338 -3.16 3.79 -7.09
N LYS A 339 -2.41 4.77 -7.61
CA LYS A 339 -2.28 5.02 -9.04
C LYS A 339 -1.27 4.04 -9.65
N THR A 340 -0.03 4.10 -9.16
CA THR A 340 1.10 3.37 -9.75
C THR A 340 0.91 1.87 -9.58
N GLY A 341 1.12 1.09 -10.64
CA GLY A 341 1.01 -0.38 -10.63
C GLY A 341 -0.43 -0.92 -10.58
N THR A 342 -1.38 -0.14 -10.08
CA THR A 342 -2.80 -0.53 -9.99
C THR A 342 -3.63 0.00 -11.17
N LEU A 343 -3.70 1.33 -11.32
CA LEU A 343 -4.47 1.98 -12.39
C LEU A 343 -3.61 2.16 -13.64
N THR A 344 -2.30 2.25 -13.48
CA THR A 344 -1.30 2.37 -14.53
C THR A 344 -0.44 1.12 -14.64
N LEU A 345 0.32 1.01 -15.74
CA LEU A 345 1.19 -0.14 -16.00
C LEU A 345 2.49 -0.14 -15.19
N ASN A 346 2.78 0.95 -14.46
CA ASN A 346 4.09 1.21 -13.82
C ASN A 346 5.24 1.09 -14.83
N GLN A 347 4.99 1.58 -16.06
CA GLN A 347 5.92 1.49 -17.17
C GLN A 347 5.89 2.79 -17.95
N MET A 348 6.91 3.62 -17.78
CA MET A 348 7.05 4.85 -18.56
C MET A 348 7.03 4.54 -20.05
N THR A 349 6.18 5.27 -20.79
CA THR A 349 5.93 5.07 -22.21
C THR A 349 5.88 6.41 -22.91
N VAL A 350 6.54 6.52 -24.06
CA VAL A 350 6.48 7.72 -24.91
C VAL A 350 5.12 7.80 -25.59
N GLU A 351 4.44 8.93 -25.44
CA GLU A 351 3.10 9.17 -26.00
C GLU A 351 3.11 10.23 -27.11
N LYS A 352 4.05 11.18 -27.04
CA LYS A 352 4.11 12.30 -27.99
C LYS A 352 5.54 12.72 -28.30
N LEU A 353 5.73 13.19 -29.53
CA LEU A 353 6.96 13.80 -30.01
C LEU A 353 6.65 15.16 -30.63
N TYR A 354 7.38 16.21 -30.27
CA TYR A 354 7.32 17.51 -30.93
C TYR A 354 8.57 17.71 -31.80
N VAL A 355 8.39 17.72 -33.12
CA VAL A 355 9.45 17.93 -34.12
C VAL A 355 8.87 18.72 -35.30
N ASN A 356 9.68 19.54 -35.98
CA ASN A 356 9.26 20.33 -37.15
C ASN A 356 7.96 21.13 -36.93
N ASP A 357 7.86 21.83 -35.79
CA ASP A 357 6.70 22.63 -35.39
C ASP A 357 5.36 21.87 -35.29
N LYS A 358 5.41 20.54 -35.10
CA LYS A 358 4.23 19.69 -34.95
C LYS A 358 4.38 18.69 -33.83
N GLN A 359 3.28 18.47 -33.10
CA GLN A 359 3.16 17.32 -32.19
C GLN A 359 2.68 16.10 -32.99
N HIS A 360 3.39 15.00 -32.84
CA HIS A 360 3.08 13.68 -33.37
C HIS A 360 2.70 12.76 -32.20
N ALA A 361 1.68 11.92 -32.39
CA ALA A 361 1.42 10.82 -31.48
C ALA A 361 2.52 9.75 -31.63
N ALA A 362 2.86 9.03 -30.55
CA ALA A 362 3.85 7.97 -30.58
C ALA A 362 3.51 6.82 -31.54
N SER A 363 2.22 6.67 -31.89
CA SER A 363 1.75 5.69 -32.88
C SER A 363 1.99 6.10 -34.34
N GLU A 364 2.39 7.35 -34.60
CA GLU A 364 2.74 7.81 -35.96
C GLU A 364 4.14 7.34 -36.33
N ASP A 365 4.36 7.03 -37.62
CA ASP A 365 5.68 6.68 -38.13
C ASP A 365 6.58 7.92 -38.13
N ILE A 366 7.62 7.90 -37.29
CA ILE A 366 8.64 8.94 -37.25
C ILE A 366 9.79 8.53 -38.17
N PRO A 367 10.28 9.42 -39.05
CA PRO A 367 11.44 9.12 -39.89
C PRO A 367 12.66 8.70 -39.05
N LEU A 368 13.31 7.60 -39.44
CA LEU A 368 14.46 7.04 -38.71
C LEU A 368 15.69 7.97 -38.67
N ASP A 369 15.77 8.91 -39.62
CA ASP A 369 16.80 9.94 -39.69
C ASP A 369 16.48 11.18 -38.82
N ASN A 370 15.36 11.16 -38.09
CA ASN A 370 14.99 12.24 -37.19
C ASN A 370 16.02 12.42 -36.07
N MET A 371 16.54 13.64 -35.93
CA MET A 371 17.61 13.92 -34.96
C MET A 371 17.13 13.82 -33.50
N ALA A 372 15.87 14.14 -33.20
CA ALA A 372 15.33 13.96 -31.85
C ALA A 372 15.29 12.47 -31.46
N LEU A 373 14.92 11.60 -32.41
CA LEU A 373 14.95 10.15 -32.26
C LEU A 373 16.39 9.64 -32.05
N LYS A 374 17.36 10.16 -32.81
CA LYS A 374 18.77 9.83 -32.61
C LYS A 374 19.27 10.27 -31.22
N VAL A 375 19.04 11.53 -30.84
CA VAL A 375 19.51 12.09 -29.57
C VAL A 375 18.94 11.35 -28.36
N MET A 376 17.64 11.04 -28.34
CA MET A 376 17.02 10.39 -27.18
C MET A 376 17.54 8.97 -26.92
N ASN A 377 18.01 8.29 -27.98
CA ASN A 377 18.57 6.94 -27.93
C ASN A 377 20.08 6.94 -27.66
N PHE A 378 20.80 7.99 -28.08
CA PHE A 378 22.25 8.11 -27.92
C PHE A 378 22.63 8.68 -26.56
N ALA A 379 21.95 9.75 -26.14
CA ALA A 379 22.09 10.31 -24.79
C ALA A 379 21.31 9.47 -23.78
N ASN A 380 21.70 8.22 -23.57
CA ASN A 380 20.94 7.26 -22.78
C ASN A 380 21.87 6.20 -22.14
N ASP A 381 21.62 5.85 -20.88
CA ASP A 381 22.42 4.85 -20.14
C ASP A 381 21.76 3.45 -20.05
N THR A 382 20.62 3.25 -20.74
CA THR A 382 19.92 1.96 -20.80
C THR A 382 20.80 0.86 -21.37
N LYS A 383 20.84 -0.29 -20.68
CA LYS A 383 21.56 -1.49 -21.09
C LYS A 383 20.60 -2.56 -21.59
N PHE A 384 21.08 -3.42 -22.48
CA PHE A 384 20.35 -4.58 -22.97
C PHE A 384 20.71 -5.82 -22.14
N GLY A 385 19.73 -6.45 -21.51
CA GLY A 385 19.87 -7.73 -20.81
C GLY A 385 20.00 -8.93 -21.77
N GLU A 386 20.27 -10.11 -21.21
CA GLU A 386 20.51 -11.34 -22.00
C GLU A 386 19.28 -11.80 -22.82
N GLU A 387 18.06 -11.49 -22.36
CA GLU A 387 16.80 -11.86 -23.03
C GLU A 387 16.20 -10.71 -23.88
N GLY A 388 16.93 -9.60 -24.06
CA GLY A 388 16.43 -8.42 -24.78
C GLY A 388 15.70 -7.39 -23.90
N ASN A 389 15.58 -7.67 -22.60
CA ASN A 389 14.99 -6.79 -21.60
C ASN A 389 15.83 -5.51 -21.45
N LEU A 390 15.19 -4.35 -21.29
CA LEU A 390 15.89 -3.09 -21.05
C LEU A 390 16.16 -2.92 -19.55
N ILE A 391 17.40 -2.56 -19.19
CA ILE A 391 17.85 -2.37 -17.81
C ILE A 391 18.35 -0.93 -17.68
N GLY A 392 17.68 -0.13 -16.84
CA GLY A 392 18.02 1.28 -16.62
C GLY A 392 16.91 2.03 -15.92
N ASP A 393 17.02 3.36 -15.87
CA ASP A 393 15.96 4.23 -15.37
C ASP A 393 14.68 4.08 -16.23
N PRO A 394 13.47 4.06 -15.65
CA PRO A 394 12.22 3.95 -16.40
C PRO A 394 12.06 5.01 -17.50
N THR A 395 12.49 6.24 -17.26
CA THR A 395 12.44 7.36 -18.23
C THR A 395 13.34 7.07 -19.43
N GLU A 396 14.53 6.55 -19.17
CA GLU A 396 15.53 6.25 -20.20
C GLU A 396 15.17 5.01 -21.01
N THR A 397 14.73 3.96 -20.34
CA THR A 397 14.29 2.71 -20.98
C THR A 397 13.09 2.94 -21.87
N ALA A 398 12.16 3.83 -21.49
CA ALA A 398 11.03 4.26 -22.31
C ALA A 398 11.46 4.88 -23.66
N LEU A 399 12.52 5.70 -23.65
CA LEU A 399 13.05 6.31 -24.87
C LEU A 399 13.68 5.27 -25.81
N VAL A 400 14.42 4.32 -25.25
CA VAL A 400 15.02 3.21 -26.01
C VAL A 400 13.95 2.30 -26.58
N GLN A 401 12.94 1.95 -25.77
CA GLN A 401 11.80 1.15 -26.21
C GLN A 401 11.07 1.85 -27.36
N PHE A 402 10.78 3.14 -27.24
CA PHE A 402 10.17 3.92 -28.32
C PHE A 402 11.02 3.91 -29.60
N GLY A 403 12.34 4.04 -29.49
CA GLY A 403 13.25 3.86 -30.62
C GLY A 403 13.09 2.49 -31.28
N MET A 404 13.10 1.42 -30.50
CA MET A 404 12.93 0.05 -30.99
C MET A 404 11.57 -0.17 -31.66
N ASP A 405 10.49 0.37 -31.10
CA ASP A 405 9.12 0.27 -31.62
C ASP A 405 8.98 0.96 -32.99
N GLN A 406 9.71 2.07 -33.19
CA GLN A 406 9.80 2.78 -34.47
C GLN A 406 10.74 2.08 -35.49
N GLY A 407 11.40 0.99 -35.11
CA GLY A 407 12.38 0.27 -35.94
C GLY A 407 13.78 0.88 -35.94
N PHE A 408 14.09 1.77 -34.99
CA PHE A 408 15.44 2.29 -34.78
C PHE A 408 16.29 1.23 -34.09
N HIS A 409 17.26 0.65 -34.82
CA HIS A 409 18.16 -0.37 -34.31
C HIS A 409 19.22 0.22 -33.37
N VAL A 410 18.80 0.66 -32.18
CA VAL A 410 19.61 1.38 -31.18
C VAL A 410 20.96 0.70 -30.95
N ARG A 411 20.95 -0.62 -30.72
CA ARG A 411 22.16 -1.39 -30.43
C ARG A 411 23.17 -1.35 -31.57
N ASP A 412 22.71 -1.45 -32.81
CA ASP A 412 23.60 -1.47 -33.98
C ASP A 412 24.17 -0.08 -34.26
N LEU A 413 23.34 0.95 -34.14
CA LEU A 413 23.72 2.34 -34.38
C LEU A 413 24.70 2.87 -33.32
N VAL A 414 24.48 2.56 -32.04
CA VAL A 414 25.41 2.94 -30.96
C VAL A 414 26.75 2.19 -31.08
N ASN A 415 26.76 0.98 -31.65
CA ASN A 415 28.01 0.26 -31.94
C ASN A 415 28.76 0.84 -33.15
N GLN A 416 28.04 1.34 -34.16
CA GLN A 416 28.63 2.00 -35.34
C GLN A 416 29.17 3.39 -34.98
N GLU A 417 28.48 4.10 -34.08
CA GLU A 417 28.83 5.43 -33.61
C GLU A 417 29.15 5.41 -32.09
N PRO A 418 30.31 4.87 -31.70
CA PRO A 418 30.61 4.57 -30.30
C PRO A 418 30.67 5.85 -29.45
N ARG A 419 30.12 5.76 -28.24
CA ARG A 419 30.27 6.76 -27.18
C ARG A 419 31.74 6.80 -26.74
N VAL A 420 32.38 7.96 -26.89
CA VAL A 420 33.81 8.19 -26.57
C VAL A 420 34.00 9.01 -25.30
N ALA A 421 32.99 9.78 -24.89
CA ALA A 421 32.98 10.59 -23.68
C ALA A 421 31.54 10.97 -23.31
N ASP A 422 31.33 11.40 -22.07
CA ASP A 422 30.02 11.84 -21.59
C ASP A 422 30.08 12.72 -20.36
N LEU A 423 28.95 13.39 -20.14
CA LEU A 423 28.56 14.02 -18.89
C LEU A 423 27.29 13.29 -18.43
N PRO A 424 27.36 12.40 -17.42
CA PRO A 424 26.22 11.66 -16.92
C PRO A 424 25.20 12.61 -16.29
N PHE A 425 23.93 12.22 -16.22
CA PHE A 425 22.88 13.08 -15.66
C PHE A 425 23.27 13.62 -14.27
N ASP A 426 23.02 14.90 -14.05
CA ASP A 426 23.27 15.56 -12.77
C ASP A 426 22.08 16.49 -12.46
N SER A 427 21.65 16.45 -11.20
CA SER A 427 20.42 17.09 -10.74
C SER A 427 20.51 18.62 -10.69
N ASP A 428 21.71 19.17 -10.47
CA ASP A 428 21.93 20.62 -10.47
C ASP A 428 21.79 21.17 -11.88
N ARG A 429 22.39 20.48 -12.87
CA ARG A 429 22.35 20.90 -14.28
C ARG A 429 21.12 20.42 -15.03
N LYS A 430 20.41 19.40 -14.55
CA LYS A 430 19.18 18.81 -15.13
C LYS A 430 19.33 18.36 -16.59
N LEU A 431 20.53 17.97 -16.99
CA LEU A 431 20.91 17.62 -18.35
C LEU A 431 21.72 16.31 -18.32
N MET A 432 21.79 15.64 -19.46
CA MET A 432 22.65 14.49 -19.74
C MET A 432 23.24 14.68 -21.13
N SER A 433 24.54 14.45 -21.28
CA SER A 433 25.24 14.63 -22.56
C SER A 433 26.15 13.46 -22.87
N THR A 434 26.17 13.05 -24.12
CA THR A 434 27.02 11.96 -24.63
C THR A 434 27.69 12.39 -25.91
N ILE A 435 28.93 11.93 -26.13
CA ILE A 435 29.76 12.28 -27.28
C ILE A 435 30.05 11.01 -28.06
N HIS A 436 29.63 10.98 -29.32
CA HIS A 436 29.69 9.82 -30.19
C HIS A 436 30.55 10.08 -31.42
N GLN A 437 31.47 9.18 -31.72
CA GLN A 437 32.30 9.28 -32.92
C GLN A 437 31.48 8.93 -34.16
N GLN A 438 31.48 9.81 -35.18
CA GLN A 438 30.79 9.59 -36.45
C GLN A 438 31.74 9.00 -37.51
N GLU A 439 31.19 8.36 -38.55
CA GLU A 439 31.98 7.77 -39.65
C GLU A 439 32.82 8.80 -40.42
N ASP A 440 32.36 10.05 -40.49
CA ASP A 440 33.04 11.15 -41.19
C ASP A 440 34.20 11.78 -40.40
N GLY A 441 34.46 11.27 -39.18
CA GLY A 441 35.52 11.74 -38.28
C GLY A 441 35.11 12.89 -37.35
N ARG A 442 33.89 13.43 -37.46
CA ARG A 442 33.33 14.38 -36.50
C ARG A 442 32.76 13.65 -35.28
N TYR A 443 32.40 14.41 -34.26
CA TYR A 443 31.75 13.90 -33.06
C TYR A 443 30.37 14.52 -32.89
N LEU A 444 29.37 13.69 -32.67
CA LEU A 444 28.02 14.10 -32.29
C LEU A 444 27.98 14.26 -30.77
N VAL A 445 27.67 15.47 -30.31
CA VAL A 445 27.28 15.72 -28.92
C VAL A 445 25.76 15.66 -28.86
N ALA A 446 25.21 14.61 -28.25
CA ALA A 446 23.79 14.42 -28.03
C ALA A 446 23.45 14.82 -26.59
N VAL A 447 22.45 15.69 -26.42
CA VAL A 447 22.07 16.27 -25.13
C VAL A 447 20.56 16.11 -24.91
N LYS A 448 20.18 15.58 -23.74
CA LYS A 448 18.78 15.55 -23.27
C LYS A 448 18.64 16.18 -21.90
N GLY A 449 17.46 16.68 -21.58
CA GLY A 449 17.14 17.09 -20.21
C GLY A 449 15.91 17.99 -20.10
N ALA A 450 15.83 18.77 -19.02
CA ALA A 450 14.69 19.64 -18.76
C ALA A 450 14.54 20.70 -19.89
N PRO A 451 13.35 20.84 -20.52
CA PRO A 451 13.17 21.73 -21.67
C PRO A 451 13.54 23.19 -21.42
N ASP A 452 13.21 23.72 -20.23
CA ASP A 452 13.51 25.09 -19.81
C ASP A 452 15.02 25.34 -19.68
N VAL A 453 15.75 24.40 -19.08
CA VAL A 453 17.21 24.48 -18.93
C VAL A 453 17.91 24.30 -20.28
N LEU A 454 17.46 23.34 -21.09
CA LEU A 454 18.07 23.04 -22.38
C LEU A 454 17.90 24.18 -23.38
N LEU A 455 16.72 24.81 -23.44
CA LEU A 455 16.46 25.97 -24.31
C LEU A 455 17.35 27.17 -24.00
N GLY A 456 17.80 27.30 -22.74
CA GLY A 456 18.78 28.31 -22.33
C GLY A 456 20.14 28.15 -23.01
N ARG A 457 20.46 26.94 -23.48
CA ARG A 457 21.76 26.58 -24.07
C ARG A 457 21.73 26.34 -25.58
N THR A 458 20.56 26.49 -26.21
CA THR A 458 20.39 26.35 -27.65
C THR A 458 20.54 27.68 -28.39
N SER A 459 21.34 27.68 -29.45
CA SER A 459 21.54 28.83 -30.35
C SER A 459 20.81 28.68 -31.69
N LYS A 460 20.41 27.46 -32.05
CA LYS A 460 19.67 27.13 -33.27
C LYS A 460 18.53 26.15 -33.00
N VAL A 461 17.61 26.03 -33.96
CA VAL A 461 16.52 25.05 -34.00
C VAL A 461 16.59 24.28 -35.32
N LEU A 462 16.30 22.98 -35.27
CA LEU A 462 16.19 22.13 -36.45
C LEU A 462 14.73 22.15 -36.94
N LEU A 463 14.50 22.67 -38.15
CA LEU A 463 13.20 22.70 -38.80
C LEU A 463 13.31 22.14 -40.22
N ASP A 464 12.55 21.08 -40.53
CA ASP A 464 12.51 20.40 -41.83
C ASP A 464 13.90 20.04 -42.37
N GLY A 465 14.80 19.60 -41.47
CA GLY A 465 16.19 19.24 -41.79
C GLY A 465 17.16 20.42 -41.94
N GLN A 466 16.72 21.66 -41.69
CA GLN A 466 17.57 22.85 -41.74
C GLN A 466 17.82 23.43 -40.35
N GLU A 467 19.07 23.75 -40.04
CA GLU A 467 19.42 24.47 -38.81
C GLU A 467 19.19 25.98 -38.99
N LEU A 468 18.24 26.54 -38.25
CA LEU A 468 17.90 27.96 -38.27
C LEU A 468 18.28 28.64 -36.94
N PRO A 469 18.63 29.94 -36.93
CA PRO A 469 18.90 30.66 -35.69
C PRO A 469 17.70 30.62 -34.74
N MET A 470 17.96 30.39 -33.44
CA MET A 470 16.92 30.35 -32.41
C MET A 470 16.39 31.77 -32.17
N THR A 471 15.18 32.06 -32.64
CA THR A 471 14.49 33.34 -32.40
C THR A 471 13.64 33.28 -31.12
N ASN A 472 13.21 34.43 -30.61
CA ASN A 472 12.29 34.46 -29.46
C ASN A 472 10.93 33.82 -29.78
N GLU A 473 10.46 33.96 -31.02
CA GLU A 473 9.20 33.33 -31.47
C GLU A 473 9.30 31.79 -31.44
N GLU A 474 10.43 31.24 -31.89
CA GLU A 474 10.68 29.79 -31.83
C GLU A 474 10.76 29.28 -30.39
N LYS A 475 11.44 30.03 -29.50
CA LYS A 475 11.48 29.70 -28.07
C LYS A 475 10.08 29.69 -27.44
N GLU A 476 9.25 30.68 -27.77
CA GLU A 476 7.86 30.76 -27.28
C GLU A 476 7.01 29.58 -27.78
N LYS A 477 7.15 29.17 -29.05
CA LYS A 477 6.46 27.99 -29.59
C LYS A 477 6.86 26.70 -28.87
N ILE A 478 8.15 26.50 -28.63
CA ILE A 478 8.65 25.30 -27.94
C ILE A 478 8.15 25.29 -26.49
N LEU A 479 8.21 26.41 -25.79
CA LEU A 479 7.70 26.53 -24.41
C LEU A 479 6.18 26.33 -24.33
N PHE A 480 5.43 26.82 -25.33
CA PHE A 480 4.00 26.56 -25.45
C PHE A 480 3.72 25.05 -25.59
N ASN A 481 4.42 24.35 -26.49
CA ASN A 481 4.24 22.92 -26.68
C ASN A 481 4.67 22.10 -25.46
N ASN A 482 5.75 22.49 -24.78
CA ASN A 482 6.14 21.92 -23.49
C ASN A 482 5.00 22.03 -22.47
N THR A 483 4.40 23.21 -22.36
CA THR A 483 3.27 23.47 -21.44
C THR A 483 2.02 22.67 -21.84
N ASP A 484 1.73 22.57 -23.13
CA ASP A 484 0.59 21.81 -23.66
C ASP A 484 0.73 20.30 -23.39
N MET A 485 1.92 19.75 -23.58
CA MET A 485 2.22 18.35 -23.26
C MET A 485 2.16 18.10 -21.75
N ALA A 486 2.67 19.03 -20.93
CA ALA A 486 2.57 18.95 -19.47
C ALA A 486 1.11 18.98 -18.97
N LYS A 487 0.23 19.77 -19.58
CA LYS A 487 -1.23 19.76 -19.30
C LYS A 487 -1.90 18.43 -19.62
N GLN A 488 -1.28 17.62 -20.47
CA GLN A 488 -1.71 16.25 -20.77
C GLN A 488 -1.03 15.23 -19.84
N ALA A 489 -0.47 15.67 -18.72
CA ALA A 489 0.28 14.87 -17.75
C ALA A 489 1.51 14.16 -18.32
N LEU A 490 2.01 14.60 -19.48
CA LEU A 490 3.23 14.08 -20.04
C LEU A 490 4.42 14.72 -19.32
N ARG A 491 5.33 13.90 -18.81
CA ARG A 491 6.69 14.31 -18.45
C ARG A 491 7.43 14.62 -19.74
N VAL A 492 7.91 15.87 -19.88
CA VAL A 492 8.53 16.34 -21.12
C VAL A 492 10.05 16.45 -20.96
N LEU A 493 10.80 15.94 -21.94
CA LEU A 493 12.24 16.15 -22.08
C LEU A 493 12.56 16.83 -23.40
N GLY A 494 13.53 17.73 -23.38
CA GLY A 494 14.09 18.35 -24.57
C GLY A 494 15.25 17.54 -25.14
N MET A 495 15.37 17.54 -26.46
CA MET A 495 16.45 16.92 -27.22
C MET A 495 17.21 18.00 -27.99
N ALA A 496 18.53 18.01 -27.86
CA ALA A 496 19.39 18.91 -28.61
C ALA A 496 20.72 18.25 -28.96
N TYR A 497 21.43 18.82 -29.93
CA TYR A 497 22.70 18.26 -30.39
C TYR A 497 23.64 19.34 -30.92
N LYS A 498 24.91 18.97 -31.11
CA LYS A 498 25.84 19.68 -32.00
C LYS A 498 26.89 18.74 -32.55
N TYR A 499 27.52 19.12 -33.65
CA TYR A 499 28.70 18.45 -34.16
C TYR A 499 29.97 19.22 -33.79
N VAL A 500 31.01 18.50 -33.39
CA VAL A 500 32.34 19.07 -33.09
C VAL A 500 33.43 18.27 -33.82
N ASP A 501 34.52 18.93 -34.21
CA ASP A 501 35.60 18.29 -34.98
C ASP A 501 36.55 17.45 -34.10
N GLN A 502 36.57 17.73 -32.80
CA GLN A 502 37.40 17.04 -31.81
C GLN A 502 36.67 16.95 -30.48
N VAL A 503 36.92 15.86 -29.74
CA VAL A 503 36.43 15.73 -28.36
C VAL A 503 37.08 16.85 -27.52
N PRO A 504 36.29 17.65 -26.78
CA PRO A 504 36.85 18.68 -25.90
C PRO A 504 37.83 18.08 -24.89
N GLU A 505 38.99 18.71 -24.70
CA GLU A 505 39.99 18.26 -23.70
C GLU A 505 39.43 18.35 -22.27
N ASN A 506 38.62 19.38 -22.00
CA ASN A 506 37.89 19.55 -20.76
C ASN A 506 36.41 19.24 -20.97
N LEU A 507 35.94 18.17 -20.34
CA LEU A 507 34.53 17.78 -20.29
C LEU A 507 33.82 18.59 -19.20
N GLU A 508 33.61 19.87 -19.46
CA GLU A 508 32.83 20.76 -18.59
C GLU A 508 31.50 21.11 -19.28
N SER A 509 30.43 21.24 -18.49
CA SER A 509 29.08 21.54 -18.96
C SER A 509 29.02 22.80 -19.82
N GLU A 510 29.82 23.81 -19.50
CA GLU A 510 29.89 25.08 -20.21
C GLU A 510 30.49 24.96 -21.62
N ILE A 511 31.31 23.93 -21.87
CA ILE A 511 31.96 23.68 -23.15
C ILE A 511 31.12 22.71 -23.99
N VAL A 512 30.68 21.61 -23.36
CA VAL A 512 29.97 20.53 -24.05
C VAL A 512 28.53 20.91 -24.37
N GLU A 513 27.86 21.67 -23.50
CA GLU A 513 26.39 21.79 -23.53
C GLU A 513 25.89 23.16 -23.96
N ASN A 514 26.77 24.05 -24.47
CA ASN A 514 26.38 25.34 -25.04
C ASN A 514 26.41 25.32 -26.58
N ASP A 515 25.74 26.31 -27.17
CA ASP A 515 25.59 26.51 -28.63
C ASP A 515 24.94 25.31 -29.34
N LEU A 516 23.95 24.71 -28.69
CA LEU A 516 23.26 23.53 -29.19
C LEU A 516 22.20 23.87 -30.25
N VAL A 517 21.88 22.89 -31.08
CA VAL A 517 20.74 22.89 -32.00
C VAL A 517 19.60 22.11 -31.34
N PHE A 518 18.47 22.77 -31.10
CA PHE A 518 17.27 22.13 -30.59
C PHE A 518 16.69 21.18 -31.64
N ALA A 519 16.45 19.92 -31.27
CA ALA A 519 15.95 18.89 -32.17
C ALA A 519 14.47 18.56 -31.94
N GLY A 520 13.96 18.66 -30.71
CA GLY A 520 12.55 18.37 -30.42
C GLY A 520 12.24 18.20 -28.93
N LEU A 521 10.96 17.97 -28.61
CA LEU A 521 10.50 17.53 -27.29
C LEU A 521 9.98 16.09 -27.38
N VAL A 522 10.12 15.33 -26.31
CA VAL A 522 9.44 14.03 -26.13
C VAL A 522 8.60 14.09 -24.87
N GLY A 523 7.37 13.62 -24.97
CA GLY A 523 6.41 13.53 -23.87
C GLY A 523 6.13 12.08 -23.57
N MET A 524 6.27 11.72 -22.30
CA MET A 524 6.09 10.36 -21.82
C MET A 524 5.26 10.36 -20.54
N ILE A 525 4.59 9.26 -20.28
CA ILE A 525 3.75 9.07 -19.09
C ILE A 525 3.81 7.60 -18.68
N ASP A 526 3.45 7.31 -17.43
CA ASP A 526 3.06 5.97 -17.03
C ASP A 526 1.59 5.75 -17.44
N PRO A 527 1.31 5.01 -18.53
CA PRO A 527 -0.01 4.96 -19.13
C PRO A 527 -0.98 4.14 -18.27
N GLU A 528 -2.25 4.51 -18.32
CA GLU A 528 -3.33 3.75 -17.72
C GLU A 528 -3.49 2.36 -18.35
N ARG A 529 -3.95 1.39 -17.54
CA ARG A 529 -4.39 0.09 -18.07
C ARG A 529 -5.62 0.28 -18.95
N ALA A 530 -5.69 -0.42 -20.07
CA ALA A 530 -6.79 -0.30 -21.04
C ALA A 530 -8.17 -0.56 -20.39
N GLU A 531 -8.22 -1.49 -19.44
CA GLU A 531 -9.41 -1.90 -18.69
C GLU A 531 -9.75 -0.99 -17.50
N ALA A 532 -8.84 -0.11 -17.06
CA ALA A 532 -9.03 0.68 -15.84
C ALA A 532 -10.22 1.65 -15.96
N ALA A 533 -10.36 2.34 -17.09
CA ALA A 533 -11.47 3.26 -17.32
C ALA A 533 -12.84 2.54 -17.31
N ASP A 534 -12.91 1.37 -17.93
CA ASP A 534 -14.13 0.54 -17.94
C ASP A 534 -14.47 0.00 -16.55
N ALA A 535 -13.46 -0.41 -15.77
CA ALA A 535 -13.65 -0.85 -14.40
C ALA A 535 -14.12 0.30 -13.48
N VAL A 536 -13.56 1.51 -13.63
CA VAL A 536 -14.02 2.73 -12.93
C VAL A 536 -15.48 3.04 -13.27
N ARG A 537 -15.86 2.95 -14.54
CA ARG A 537 -17.24 3.12 -14.99
C ARG A 537 -18.16 2.07 -14.36
N LEU A 538 -17.79 0.79 -14.40
CA LEU A 538 -18.59 -0.31 -13.84
C LEU A 538 -18.74 -0.17 -12.31
N ALA A 539 -17.69 0.23 -11.61
CA ALA A 539 -17.75 0.51 -10.17
C ALA A 539 -18.78 1.60 -9.86
N LYS A 540 -18.77 2.71 -10.62
CA LYS A 540 -19.76 3.80 -10.47
C LYS A 540 -21.19 3.34 -10.76
N GLU A 541 -21.39 2.55 -11.82
CA GLU A 541 -22.70 1.95 -12.15
C GLU A 541 -23.20 1.01 -11.03
N ALA A 542 -22.27 0.33 -10.35
CA ALA A 542 -22.55 -0.55 -9.21
C ALA A 542 -22.78 0.20 -7.88
N GLY A 543 -22.77 1.55 -7.90
CA GLY A 543 -22.96 2.41 -6.73
C GLY A 543 -21.70 2.64 -5.90
N ILE A 544 -20.53 2.24 -6.40
CA ILE A 544 -19.25 2.34 -5.71
C ILE A 544 -18.54 3.60 -6.17
N ARG A 545 -17.98 4.38 -5.22
CA ARG A 545 -17.19 5.56 -5.54
C ARG A 545 -15.70 5.21 -5.59
N PRO A 546 -15.07 5.23 -6.78
CA PRO A 546 -13.62 5.12 -6.87
C PRO A 546 -12.97 6.43 -6.45
N ILE A 547 -11.88 6.34 -5.69
CA ILE A 547 -11.00 7.46 -5.34
C ILE A 547 -9.55 7.07 -5.66
N MET A 548 -8.74 8.04 -6.09
CA MET A 548 -7.33 7.86 -6.39
C MET A 548 -6.49 8.48 -5.26
N ILE A 549 -5.50 7.75 -4.77
CA ILE A 549 -4.55 8.20 -3.75
C ILE A 549 -3.15 7.98 -4.32
N THR A 550 -2.34 9.03 -4.48
CA THR A 550 -1.03 8.93 -5.14
C THR A 550 0.03 9.86 -4.54
N GLY A 551 1.28 9.46 -4.64
CA GLY A 551 2.46 10.29 -4.37
C GLY A 551 2.75 11.31 -5.47
N ASP A 552 2.14 11.15 -6.65
CA ASP A 552 2.36 12.02 -7.81
C ASP A 552 1.97 13.49 -7.55
N HIS A 553 2.48 14.36 -8.42
CA HIS A 553 2.06 15.76 -8.50
C HIS A 553 0.56 15.91 -8.80
N ARG A 554 -0.01 17.01 -8.30
CA ARG A 554 -1.43 17.38 -8.45
C ARG A 554 -1.90 17.32 -9.90
N ASP A 555 -1.19 17.99 -10.81
CA ASP A 555 -1.60 18.12 -12.21
C ASP A 555 -1.62 16.76 -12.93
N THR A 556 -0.62 15.90 -12.66
CA THR A 556 -0.56 14.54 -13.20
C THR A 556 -1.70 13.68 -12.67
N ALA A 557 -1.94 13.73 -11.35
CA ALA A 557 -3.00 12.96 -10.71
C ALA A 557 -4.39 13.38 -11.22
N GLU A 558 -4.63 14.68 -11.38
CA GLU A 558 -5.89 15.22 -11.90
C GLU A 558 -6.15 14.76 -13.33
N ALA A 559 -5.15 14.88 -14.22
CA ALA A 559 -5.31 14.50 -15.61
C ALA A 559 -5.61 13.01 -15.78
N ILE A 560 -4.89 12.12 -15.06
CA ILE A 560 -5.13 10.67 -15.10
C ILE A 560 -6.51 10.36 -14.52
N ALA A 561 -6.89 10.98 -13.41
CA ALA A 561 -8.22 10.79 -12.82
C ALA A 561 -9.35 11.27 -13.74
N GLY A 562 -9.13 12.33 -14.50
CA GLY A 562 -10.06 12.81 -15.54
C GLY A 562 -10.20 11.83 -16.70
N ARG A 563 -9.09 11.25 -17.19
CA ARG A 563 -9.08 10.24 -18.27
C ARG A 563 -9.79 8.95 -17.88
N LEU A 564 -9.51 8.45 -16.67
CA LEU A 564 -10.16 7.26 -16.12
C LEU A 564 -11.63 7.50 -15.77
N GLY A 565 -12.07 8.76 -15.78
CA GLY A 565 -13.43 9.14 -15.42
C GLY A 565 -13.71 9.04 -13.92
N ILE A 566 -12.69 9.13 -13.05
CA ILE A 566 -12.84 9.20 -11.59
C ILE A 566 -13.44 10.56 -11.20
N ILE A 567 -12.89 11.63 -11.75
CA ILE A 567 -13.44 13.00 -11.66
C ILE A 567 -13.89 13.48 -13.03
N LYS A 568 -14.61 14.61 -13.07
CA LYS A 568 -14.88 15.28 -14.34
C LYS A 568 -13.62 16.00 -14.80
N PRO A 569 -13.31 16.04 -16.11
CA PRO A 569 -12.16 16.82 -16.59
C PRO A 569 -12.26 18.30 -16.18
N GLY A 570 -11.22 18.84 -15.53
CA GLY A 570 -11.15 20.22 -15.03
C GLY A 570 -11.93 20.47 -13.73
N ASP A 571 -12.14 19.43 -12.91
CA ASP A 571 -12.77 19.51 -11.59
C ASP A 571 -11.68 19.63 -10.49
N ASP A 572 -10.92 20.72 -10.53
CA ASP A 572 -9.76 20.97 -9.67
C ASP A 572 -10.10 20.93 -8.17
N ASP A 573 -11.36 21.26 -7.83
CA ASP A 573 -11.90 21.27 -6.46
C ASP A 573 -12.03 19.85 -5.87
N ALA A 574 -12.07 18.82 -6.72
CA ALA A 574 -12.11 17.41 -6.31
C ALA A 574 -10.74 16.83 -5.96
N VAL A 575 -9.66 17.63 -6.09
CA VAL A 575 -8.26 17.22 -5.85
C VAL A 575 -7.73 17.87 -4.57
N LEU A 576 -7.15 17.08 -3.68
CA LEU A 576 -6.54 17.53 -2.42
C LEU A 576 -5.09 17.07 -2.34
N THR A 577 -4.17 17.96 -1.99
CA THR A 577 -2.77 17.60 -1.76
C THR A 577 -2.50 17.22 -0.30
N GLY A 578 -1.46 16.42 -0.04
CA GLY A 578 -1.03 16.09 1.32
C GLY A 578 -0.74 17.33 2.19
N ALA A 579 -0.15 18.37 1.60
CA ALA A 579 0.12 19.64 2.27
C ALA A 579 -1.15 20.43 2.65
N GLU A 580 -2.22 20.33 1.84
CA GLU A 580 -3.53 20.89 2.17
C GLU A 580 -4.23 20.04 3.24
N LEU A 581 -4.10 18.72 3.17
CA LEU A 581 -4.64 17.79 4.16
C LEU A 581 -4.03 18.03 5.56
N ASN A 582 -2.72 18.30 5.63
CA ASN A 582 -2.01 18.62 6.88
C ASN A 582 -2.56 19.87 7.59
N LYS A 583 -3.17 20.80 6.85
CA LYS A 583 -3.74 22.04 7.43
C LYS A 583 -5.13 21.85 8.02
N MET A 584 -5.80 20.74 7.68
CA MET A 584 -7.14 20.43 8.21
C MET A 584 -7.01 19.61 9.49
N SER A 585 -7.93 19.79 10.44
CA SER A 585 -8.06 18.85 11.57
C SER A 585 -8.69 17.52 11.10
N GLU A 586 -8.64 16.47 11.93
CA GLU A 586 -9.33 15.20 11.62
C GLU A 586 -10.83 15.39 11.44
N GLU A 587 -11.47 16.16 12.34
CA GLU A 587 -12.91 16.42 12.34
C GLU A 587 -13.35 17.26 11.13
N GLU A 588 -12.56 18.28 10.77
CA GLU A 588 -12.83 19.10 9.58
C GLU A 588 -12.73 18.26 8.31
N PHE A 589 -11.69 17.42 8.22
CA PHE A 589 -11.47 16.59 7.06
C PHE A 589 -12.55 15.53 6.89
N ALA A 590 -12.98 14.88 7.98
CA ALA A 590 -14.08 13.90 7.93
C ALA A 590 -15.35 14.49 7.32
N GLN A 591 -15.74 15.70 7.71
CA GLN A 591 -16.94 16.38 7.16
C GLN A 591 -16.82 16.76 5.69
N LYS A 592 -15.59 16.91 5.18
CA LYS A 592 -15.31 17.35 3.80
C LYS A 592 -14.84 16.22 2.89
N VAL A 593 -14.59 15.02 3.42
CA VAL A 593 -13.98 13.91 2.68
C VAL A 593 -14.75 13.57 1.40
N ALA A 594 -16.08 13.70 1.44
CA ALA A 594 -16.97 13.44 0.31
C ALA A 594 -16.82 14.42 -0.86
N ASN A 595 -16.15 15.56 -0.69
CA ASN A 595 -15.91 16.52 -1.77
C ASN A 595 -14.74 16.10 -2.66
N TYR A 596 -13.83 15.26 -2.15
CA TYR A 596 -12.60 14.91 -2.84
C TYR A 596 -12.68 13.50 -3.43
N SER A 597 -12.01 13.29 -4.57
CA SER A 597 -11.86 11.95 -5.17
C SER A 597 -10.43 11.66 -5.62
N VAL A 598 -9.53 12.65 -5.56
CA VAL A 598 -8.11 12.51 -5.90
C VAL A 598 -7.30 13.12 -4.78
N TYR A 599 -6.33 12.36 -4.27
CA TYR A 599 -5.38 12.80 -3.25
C TYR A 599 -3.96 12.68 -3.81
N ALA A 600 -3.25 13.80 -3.91
CA ALA A 600 -1.93 13.88 -4.54
C ALA A 600 -0.83 14.24 -3.53
N ARG A 601 0.42 13.85 -3.81
CA ARG A 601 1.57 14.00 -2.89
C ARG A 601 1.25 13.58 -1.45
N VAL A 602 0.67 12.39 -1.29
CA VAL A 602 0.27 11.87 0.01
C VAL A 602 1.35 11.00 0.66
N SER A 603 1.48 11.09 1.99
CA SER A 603 2.33 10.19 2.79
C SER A 603 1.55 8.94 3.25
N PRO A 604 2.23 7.89 3.78
CA PRO A 604 1.56 6.73 4.38
C PRO A 604 0.50 7.11 5.43
N GLU A 605 0.80 8.09 6.28
CA GLU A 605 -0.10 8.60 7.32
C GLU A 605 -1.36 9.24 6.72
N HIS A 606 -1.20 9.97 5.61
CA HIS A 606 -2.32 10.53 4.88
C HIS A 606 -3.24 9.45 4.33
N LYS A 607 -2.70 8.35 3.78
CA LYS A 607 -3.51 7.23 3.29
C LYS A 607 -4.38 6.64 4.41
N VAL A 608 -3.80 6.40 5.59
CA VAL A 608 -4.55 5.95 6.79
C VAL A 608 -5.64 6.94 7.18
N ARG A 609 -5.33 8.24 7.18
CA ARG A 609 -6.28 9.30 7.55
C ARG A 609 -7.45 9.41 6.56
N ILE A 610 -7.20 9.23 5.27
CA ILE A 610 -8.23 9.19 4.22
C ILE A 610 -9.19 8.02 4.44
N VAL A 611 -8.65 6.82 4.68
CA VAL A 611 -9.46 5.62 4.97
C VAL A 611 -10.34 5.84 6.21
N LYS A 612 -9.75 6.35 7.31
CA LYS A 612 -10.50 6.64 8.55
C LYS A 612 -11.62 7.66 8.35
N ALA A 613 -11.38 8.72 7.57
CA ALA A 613 -12.39 9.74 7.30
C ALA A 613 -13.62 9.14 6.59
N TRP A 614 -13.42 8.27 5.60
CA TRP A 614 -14.52 7.56 4.94
C TRP A 614 -15.23 6.56 5.87
N GLN A 615 -14.49 5.85 6.73
CA GLN A 615 -15.07 4.96 7.74
C GLN A 615 -15.91 5.74 8.77
N GLN A 616 -15.50 6.95 9.17
CA GLN A 616 -16.26 7.84 10.06
C GLN A 616 -17.58 8.31 9.44
N GLU A 617 -17.63 8.48 8.12
CA GLU A 617 -18.85 8.72 7.34
C GLU A 617 -19.72 7.44 7.18
N GLY A 618 -19.33 6.33 7.81
CA GLY A 618 -20.06 5.06 7.79
C GLY A 618 -19.97 4.32 6.47
N LYS A 619 -18.93 4.56 5.67
CA LYS A 619 -18.69 3.86 4.40
C LYS A 619 -17.77 2.66 4.59
N VAL A 620 -18.02 1.61 3.83
CA VAL A 620 -17.12 0.45 3.72
C VAL A 620 -16.05 0.74 2.69
N VAL A 621 -14.78 0.79 3.12
CA VAL A 621 -13.64 1.19 2.31
C VAL A 621 -12.80 -0.02 1.94
N ALA A 622 -12.67 -0.29 0.64
CA ALA A 622 -11.64 -1.16 0.10
C ALA A 622 -10.45 -0.30 -0.32
N MET A 623 -9.24 -0.67 0.11
CA MET A 623 -8.01 0.01 -0.29
C MET A 623 -7.10 -0.92 -1.06
N THR A 624 -6.51 -0.44 -2.15
CA THR A 624 -5.48 -1.16 -2.91
C THR A 624 -4.10 -0.57 -2.66
N GLY A 625 -3.07 -1.39 -2.78
CA GLY A 625 -1.69 -0.97 -2.68
C GLY A 625 -0.71 -2.09 -2.98
N ASP A 626 0.51 -1.73 -3.33
CA ASP A 626 1.58 -2.66 -3.70
C ASP A 626 2.85 -2.46 -2.85
N GLY A 627 3.10 -1.24 -2.36
CA GLY A 627 4.27 -0.90 -1.54
C GLY A 627 4.10 -1.11 -0.02
N VAL A 628 5.19 -1.01 0.74
CA VAL A 628 5.13 -1.08 2.22
C VAL A 628 4.50 0.18 2.82
N ASN A 629 4.62 1.31 2.13
CA ASN A 629 3.90 2.55 2.42
C ASN A 629 2.37 2.38 2.46
N ASP A 630 1.82 1.40 1.74
CA ASP A 630 0.38 1.11 1.74
C ASP A 630 -0.05 0.19 2.87
N ALA A 631 0.87 -0.58 3.45
CA ALA A 631 0.55 -1.60 4.43
C ALA A 631 -0.30 -1.07 5.62
N PRO A 632 0.01 0.09 6.25
CA PRO A 632 -0.81 0.66 7.30
C PRO A 632 -2.26 0.90 6.88
N SER A 633 -2.44 1.46 5.69
CA SER A 633 -3.75 1.85 5.18
C SER A 633 -4.53 0.66 4.62
N LEU A 634 -3.85 -0.35 4.05
CA LEU A 634 -4.43 -1.66 3.71
C LEU A 634 -4.98 -2.36 4.95
N LYS A 635 -4.24 -2.32 6.06
CA LYS A 635 -4.66 -2.93 7.33
C LYS A 635 -5.78 -2.15 8.02
N GLN A 636 -5.81 -0.83 7.87
CA GLN A 636 -6.84 0.06 8.43
C GLN A 636 -8.16 -0.03 7.64
N ALA A 637 -8.11 -0.30 6.34
CA ALA A 637 -9.28 -0.43 5.48
C ALA A 637 -10.17 -1.60 5.95
N ASP A 638 -11.46 -1.52 5.62
CA ASP A 638 -12.37 -2.65 5.87
C ASP A 638 -11.96 -3.86 5.02
N ILE A 639 -11.29 -3.59 3.88
CA ILE A 639 -10.64 -4.58 3.03
C ILE A 639 -9.34 -4.02 2.48
N GLY A 640 -8.22 -4.60 2.86
CA GLY A 640 -6.94 -4.39 2.19
C GLY A 640 -6.80 -5.29 0.96
N VAL A 641 -6.43 -4.71 -0.17
CA VAL A 641 -6.20 -5.39 -1.45
C VAL A 641 -4.73 -5.22 -1.88
N GLY A 642 -3.95 -6.28 -1.78
CA GLY A 642 -2.55 -6.30 -2.21
C GLY A 642 -2.39 -6.71 -3.67
N MET A 643 -1.33 -6.21 -4.32
CA MET A 643 -0.91 -6.70 -5.65
C MET A 643 -0.10 -8.00 -5.55
N GLY A 644 -0.33 -8.93 -6.46
CA GLY A 644 0.26 -10.26 -6.50
C GLY A 644 1.64 -10.28 -7.17
N ILE A 645 1.82 -9.52 -8.25
CA ILE A 645 3.06 -9.50 -9.05
C ILE A 645 3.98 -8.38 -8.56
N THR A 646 3.53 -7.13 -8.57
CA THR A 646 4.31 -5.95 -8.14
C THR A 646 4.34 -5.78 -6.63
N GLY A 647 3.36 -6.35 -5.91
CA GLY A 647 3.21 -6.13 -4.48
C GLY A 647 4.33 -6.77 -3.64
N THR A 648 4.85 -5.98 -2.71
CA THR A 648 5.80 -6.43 -1.68
C THR A 648 5.18 -7.49 -0.76
N GLU A 649 6.01 -8.33 -0.15
CA GLU A 649 5.50 -9.32 0.81
C GLU A 649 4.84 -8.67 2.05
N VAL A 650 5.23 -7.43 2.38
CA VAL A 650 4.60 -6.68 3.47
C VAL A 650 3.20 -6.19 3.09
N SER A 651 3.01 -5.66 1.88
CA SER A 651 1.68 -5.22 1.41
C SER A 651 0.73 -6.41 1.27
N LYS A 652 1.20 -7.52 0.67
CA LYS A 652 0.46 -8.79 0.62
C LYS A 652 0.11 -9.26 2.03
N GLY A 653 1.06 -9.21 2.97
CA GLY A 653 0.90 -9.59 4.38
C GLY A 653 -0.16 -8.76 5.13
N ALA A 654 -0.21 -7.46 4.86
CA ALA A 654 -1.19 -6.55 5.44
C ALA A 654 -2.59 -6.67 4.83
N SER A 655 -2.68 -7.11 3.57
CA SER A 655 -3.93 -7.24 2.83
C SER A 655 -4.81 -8.43 3.26
N ASP A 656 -6.13 -8.27 3.07
CA ASP A 656 -7.13 -9.33 3.25
C ASP A 656 -7.38 -10.14 1.98
N MET A 657 -7.08 -9.54 0.83
CA MET A 657 -7.18 -10.11 -0.52
C MET A 657 -5.94 -9.74 -1.33
N VAL A 658 -5.48 -10.64 -2.20
CA VAL A 658 -4.39 -10.39 -3.16
C VAL A 658 -4.91 -10.58 -4.58
N LEU A 659 -4.60 -9.65 -5.48
CA LEU A 659 -4.92 -9.76 -6.91
C LEU A 659 -3.76 -10.45 -7.62
N ALA A 660 -3.97 -11.65 -8.14
CA ALA A 660 -2.91 -12.43 -8.79
C ALA A 660 -2.46 -11.83 -10.15
N ASP A 661 -3.23 -10.89 -10.71
CA ASP A 661 -3.01 -10.25 -12.00
C ASP A 661 -2.76 -8.74 -11.92
N ASP A 662 -2.68 -8.18 -10.70
CA ASP A 662 -2.50 -6.75 -10.41
C ASP A 662 -3.51 -5.84 -11.10
N ASN A 663 -4.72 -6.36 -11.34
CA ASN A 663 -5.70 -5.67 -12.16
C ASN A 663 -6.85 -5.10 -11.32
N PHE A 664 -7.02 -3.77 -11.37
CA PHE A 664 -8.15 -3.09 -10.73
C PHE A 664 -9.52 -3.67 -11.15
N ALA A 665 -9.69 -4.12 -12.40
CA ALA A 665 -10.93 -4.74 -12.88
C ALA A 665 -11.32 -5.99 -12.07
N THR A 666 -10.34 -6.73 -11.57
CA THR A 666 -10.54 -7.93 -10.75
C THR A 666 -11.25 -7.59 -9.43
N ILE A 667 -11.04 -6.40 -8.88
CA ILE A 667 -11.73 -5.93 -7.68
C ILE A 667 -13.23 -5.82 -7.94
N VAL A 668 -13.62 -5.23 -9.07
CA VAL A 668 -15.04 -5.05 -9.43
C VAL A 668 -15.73 -6.41 -9.62
N VAL A 669 -15.02 -7.37 -10.21
CA VAL A 669 -15.50 -8.76 -10.35
C VAL A 669 -15.61 -9.44 -8.98
N ALA A 670 -14.67 -9.21 -8.09
CA ALA A 670 -14.69 -9.78 -6.75
C ALA A 670 -15.82 -9.16 -5.90
N VAL A 671 -16.13 -7.88 -6.04
CA VAL A 671 -17.34 -7.26 -5.47
C VAL A 671 -18.62 -7.96 -5.97
N GLU A 672 -18.71 -8.26 -7.27
CA GLU A 672 -19.84 -8.98 -7.85
C GLU A 672 -20.06 -10.35 -7.17
N GLU A 673 -18.97 -11.12 -7.00
CA GLU A 673 -19.02 -12.41 -6.32
C GLU A 673 -19.31 -12.25 -4.82
N GLY A 674 -18.77 -11.23 -4.15
CA GLY A 674 -19.05 -10.92 -2.75
C GLY A 674 -20.54 -10.65 -2.51
N ARG A 675 -21.18 -9.89 -3.41
CA ARG A 675 -22.64 -9.65 -3.37
C ARG A 675 -23.45 -10.95 -3.56
N LYS A 676 -23.01 -11.86 -4.43
CA LYS A 676 -23.65 -13.19 -4.59
C LYS A 676 -23.53 -14.03 -3.34
N VAL A 677 -22.34 -14.06 -2.73
CA VAL A 677 -22.08 -14.78 -1.48
C VAL A 677 -22.97 -14.24 -0.36
N PHE A 678 -23.05 -12.92 -0.19
CA PHE A 678 -23.94 -12.29 0.78
C PHE A 678 -25.41 -12.68 0.57
N SER A 679 -25.91 -12.62 -0.67
CA SER A 679 -27.27 -13.05 -1.00
C SER A 679 -27.53 -14.53 -0.65
N ASN A 680 -26.54 -15.40 -0.90
CA ASN A 680 -26.66 -16.82 -0.59
C ASN A 680 -26.64 -17.09 0.92
N ILE A 681 -25.84 -16.34 1.67
CA ILE A 681 -25.87 -16.36 3.14
C ILE A 681 -27.27 -15.99 3.60
N GLN A 682 -27.83 -14.85 3.18
CA GLN A 682 -29.18 -14.42 3.56
C GLN A 682 -30.24 -15.50 3.31
N LYS A 683 -30.22 -16.14 2.13
CA LYS A 683 -31.15 -17.25 1.79
C LYS A 683 -30.99 -18.44 2.74
N ALA A 684 -29.77 -18.80 3.10
CA ALA A 684 -29.49 -19.90 4.02
C ALA A 684 -29.94 -19.58 5.45
N ILE A 685 -29.73 -18.34 5.91
CA ILE A 685 -30.24 -17.86 7.20
C ILE A 685 -31.78 -17.95 7.21
N GLN A 686 -32.44 -17.43 6.17
CA GLN A 686 -33.90 -17.48 6.05
C GLN A 686 -34.43 -18.92 6.10
N TYR A 687 -33.75 -19.85 5.43
CA TYR A 687 -34.10 -21.27 5.46
C TYR A 687 -34.00 -21.87 6.86
N LEU A 688 -32.87 -21.65 7.55
CA LEU A 688 -32.66 -22.16 8.91
C LEU A 688 -33.67 -21.57 9.90
N LEU A 689 -33.89 -20.26 9.85
CA LEU A 689 -34.84 -19.59 10.74
C LEU A 689 -36.28 -20.03 10.49
N ALA A 690 -36.66 -20.29 9.23
CA ALA A 690 -37.99 -20.82 8.91
C ALA A 690 -38.21 -22.22 9.50
N ALA A 691 -37.19 -23.08 9.49
CA ALA A 691 -37.24 -24.40 10.12
C ALA A 691 -37.37 -24.29 11.64
N ASN A 692 -36.48 -23.52 12.30
CA ASN A 692 -36.52 -23.32 13.75
C ASN A 692 -37.84 -22.67 14.20
N LEU A 693 -38.36 -21.70 13.45
CA LEU A 693 -39.66 -21.10 13.75
C LEU A 693 -40.79 -22.13 13.63
N GLY A 694 -40.73 -23.02 12.63
CA GLY A 694 -41.70 -24.11 12.47
C GLY A 694 -41.70 -25.07 13.66
N GLU A 695 -40.52 -25.48 14.13
CA GLU A 695 -40.35 -26.32 15.32
C GLU A 695 -40.91 -25.63 16.57
N VAL A 696 -40.53 -24.36 16.78
CA VAL A 696 -40.98 -23.59 17.93
C VAL A 696 -42.49 -23.39 17.94
N LEU A 697 -43.08 -23.00 16.82
CA LEU A 697 -44.53 -22.82 16.71
C LEU A 697 -45.28 -24.13 16.90
N THR A 698 -44.75 -25.25 16.40
CA THR A 698 -45.39 -26.56 16.56
C THR A 698 -45.45 -26.97 18.03
N LEU A 699 -44.32 -26.85 18.74
CA LEU A 699 -44.24 -27.16 20.17
C LEU A 699 -45.06 -26.19 21.03
N PHE A 700 -45.03 -24.90 20.68
CA PHE A 700 -45.83 -23.86 21.34
C PHE A 700 -47.34 -24.14 21.21
N LEU A 701 -47.82 -24.44 20.00
CA LEU A 701 -49.23 -24.76 19.76
C LEU A 701 -49.64 -26.08 20.41
N ALA A 702 -48.78 -27.10 20.37
CA ALA A 702 -49.02 -28.36 21.06
C ALA A 702 -49.17 -28.15 22.58
N THR A 703 -48.28 -27.35 23.18
CA THR A 703 -48.34 -26.98 24.60
C THR A 703 -49.60 -26.18 24.91
N LEU A 704 -49.98 -25.22 24.07
CA LEU A 704 -51.22 -24.43 24.25
C LEU A 704 -52.50 -25.28 24.21
N TRP A 705 -52.52 -26.35 23.41
CA TRP A 705 -53.68 -27.23 23.27
C TRP A 705 -53.64 -28.47 24.17
N GLY A 706 -52.59 -28.64 24.99
CA GLY A 706 -52.41 -29.81 25.85
C GLY A 706 -52.20 -31.10 25.04
N TRP A 707 -51.49 -31.03 23.91
CA TRP A 707 -51.14 -32.19 23.09
C TRP A 707 -49.82 -32.79 23.53
N ASP A 708 -49.90 -33.91 24.26
CA ASP A 708 -48.73 -34.60 24.80
C ASP A 708 -47.90 -35.35 23.75
N SER A 709 -48.43 -35.58 22.54
CA SER A 709 -47.77 -36.42 21.52
C SER A 709 -46.57 -35.77 20.82
N LEU A 710 -46.36 -34.47 21.03
CA LEU A 710 -45.30 -33.68 20.40
C LEU A 710 -44.33 -33.10 21.44
N LEU A 711 -44.53 -33.39 22.73
CA LEU A 711 -43.58 -32.99 23.77
C LEU A 711 -42.30 -33.84 23.64
N PRO A 712 -41.11 -33.22 23.76
CA PRO A 712 -39.82 -33.90 23.60
C PRO A 712 -39.57 -35.00 24.63
#